data_AF-A0A286U027-F1
#
_entry.id   AF-A0A286U027-F1
#
_cell.length_a   1.000
_cell.length_b   1.000
_cell.length_c   1.000
_cell.angle_alpha   90.00
_cell.angle_beta   90.00
_cell.angle_gamma   90.00
#
_symmetry.space_group_name_H-M   'P 1'
#
loop_
_entity.id
_entity.type
_entity.pdbx_description
1 polymer ?
#
loop_
_entity_poly.entity_id
_entity_poly.type
_entity_poly.pdbx_seq_one_letter_code
_entity_poly.pdbx_strand_id
1 'polypeptide(L)'
;MKKSDQYTKIIEWYPYADKVPIRNLHKSALEGKRVFLRVNYDVVRDARIIDDRRIRATVMDIRHILKQGARTVVIVSHNGVRENFFKDQKTSVGIKNDGESHHNFSLKPVATRLTEILRERKLLPEEREVIITDDCIGENVKSIIDNDGIFLLENVMFRSGETSEDDNEVSEFAKQLHDTTNCSVYVNADPVTAHMGQHASLGPITRIITGPKVAGFLLTQELTALDNFMRHPHKPVVAIIGGANVSAKVQAMKNLIVYRKVDKLIFVGGIAFPFLKVQGYNVDNCMFEVEQDSRAQALYNAAVVLELAKGYGVDLVLPVDHLMAKPTGLNPEKVKVNKITGRFARLRAYDIGPGTLSLIKKNMIGAKTIIFNGIAGKYEDEMFCHGTNHILDLVFACEAESRIILGLHSVTAAQKRLGTKPPPARTYLFTIGEAALKFLAGERLTALNHLDDLPVKGQLKPKEPAKEKVNLNAANEEELERFLEIKRGLAKNIINHRDNIGEFERISQVFAVPGVTIKEYTKIREHAVAMPSPLEVAESQFAVVSDILRLPLFLKKKLLAPERVETLRLSEEGIIGYRVHHNSARGPAKGGFREHPEVSLDEVRALAIWMTWKCAIAGIPYGGSKGGIIASPRNLLERKDALVIREYSRKLKERGAIGPHLDIPAPDVNTNATKMAWFVDEYLKSSIENKDSSDWLTGDTELTKKIMDDFTSLHKQHSTPMETLYLDKCLQVLKEHPEAKCHALAVVTGKPDDKGGSLGRAESTGRGVFIALKKAAEHKNIKLKGSTAAIQGFGNVGQPPAKFLHEEGAKVVAITDASGGIYNPSGLDINAVLEHVNTTGAGFLKGFEGGREIANDGIFTLDVDFLVLAALENAIDRNAYGVKAKVIVEGANGPVTPEGDRIVTGKGTFIAPDISTNLGGVYVSYLEWVQNLKNERWDLDKINRLLEDNICMIFDDIVKISKERKIEMRTAASIMAIGRVAVAELSREIADMVIAPNPHLSKEGKGKALSENTIEVLRSCLTYLRDDLMKRTPLDYWTLVILLSNMESVLHAHNISDESIIEIIKDVYTEATLLFSLFVKAKPDNDDLLMAVAALPEEAKKRI
;
A
#
# COMPACT_ATOMS: atom_id res chain seq x y z
N MET A 1 -56.30 -40.44 -1.19
CA MET A 1 -56.16 -39.03 -0.70
C MET A 1 -54.86 -38.99 0.10
N LYS A 2 -53.87 -38.13 -0.12
CA LYS A 2 -53.82 -36.77 -0.69
C LYS A 2 -52.71 -36.66 -1.75
N LYS A 3 -52.99 -35.80 -2.73
CA LYS A 3 -52.21 -35.56 -3.95
C LYS A 3 -50.81 -35.03 -3.63
N SER A 4 -49.86 -35.58 -4.38
CA SER A 4 -48.55 -35.04 -4.69
C SER A 4 -48.65 -33.61 -5.23
N ASP A 5 -48.14 -32.64 -4.48
CA ASP A 5 -47.72 -31.36 -5.01
C ASP A 5 -46.36 -31.55 -5.69
N GLN A 6 -46.38 -32.09 -6.91
CA GLN A 6 -45.34 -31.86 -7.91
C GLN A 6 -45.46 -30.39 -8.34
N TYR A 7 -45.00 -29.46 -7.50
CA TYR A 7 -44.59 -28.16 -8.01
C TYR A 7 -43.32 -28.37 -8.80
N THR A 8 -43.42 -28.16 -10.11
CA THR A 8 -42.34 -27.93 -11.05
C THR A 8 -41.17 -27.27 -10.32
N LYS A 9 -39.99 -27.90 -10.25
CA LYS A 9 -38.77 -27.23 -9.79
C LYS A 9 -38.48 -26.09 -10.78
N ILE A 10 -38.97 -24.89 -10.48
CA ILE A 10 -38.76 -23.69 -11.28
C ILE A 10 -37.26 -23.39 -11.21
N ILE A 11 -36.60 -23.36 -12.37
CA ILE A 11 -35.14 -23.19 -12.50
C ILE A 11 -34.78 -21.75 -12.09
N GLU A 12 -34.07 -21.60 -10.98
CA GLU A 12 -33.52 -20.31 -10.56
C GLU A 12 -32.06 -20.19 -11.03
N TRP A 13 -31.82 -19.27 -11.95
CA TRP A 13 -30.49 -18.96 -12.48
C TRP A 13 -29.58 -18.26 -11.46
N TYR A 14 -30.17 -17.74 -10.37
CA TYR A 14 -29.49 -17.09 -9.25
C TYR A 14 -29.83 -17.78 -7.91
N PRO A 15 -29.42 -19.05 -7.71
CA PRO A 15 -29.90 -19.90 -6.61
C PRO A 15 -29.38 -19.53 -5.20
N TYR A 16 -28.70 -18.39 -5.06
CA TYR A 16 -28.22 -17.87 -3.79
C TYR A 16 -28.72 -16.46 -3.49
N ALA A 17 -29.50 -15.84 -4.38
CA ALA A 17 -29.99 -14.47 -4.20
C ALA A 17 -30.91 -14.36 -2.97
N ASP A 18 -31.63 -15.43 -2.62
CA ASP A 18 -32.54 -15.52 -1.48
C ASP A 18 -31.81 -15.63 -0.13
N LYS A 19 -30.52 -15.97 -0.16
CA LYS A 19 -29.66 -16.12 1.03
C LYS A 19 -28.94 -14.84 1.41
N VAL A 20 -28.97 -13.81 0.57
CA VAL A 20 -28.29 -12.54 0.80
C VAL A 20 -29.32 -11.53 1.31
N PRO A 21 -29.23 -11.02 2.55
CA PRO A 21 -30.22 -10.06 3.04
C PRO A 21 -30.05 -8.69 2.35
N ILE A 22 -31.14 -8.05 1.94
CA ILE A 22 -31.13 -6.60 1.68
C ILE A 22 -31.03 -5.92 3.04
N ARG A 23 -29.88 -5.30 3.30
CA ARG A 23 -29.62 -4.59 4.56
C ARG A 23 -30.54 -3.37 4.64
N ASN A 24 -30.98 -3.02 5.84
CA ASN A 24 -31.80 -1.82 6.11
C ASN A 24 -33.22 -1.77 5.46
N LEU A 25 -33.69 -2.82 4.75
CA LEU A 25 -35.09 -2.97 4.33
C LEU A 25 -35.90 -3.88 5.26
N HIS A 26 -36.09 -3.43 6.50
CA HIS A 26 -37.01 -4.07 7.44
C HIS A 26 -38.44 -3.52 7.29
N LYS A 27 -39.43 -4.21 7.87
CA LYS A 27 -40.85 -3.80 7.86
C LYS A 27 -41.05 -2.31 8.16
N SER A 28 -40.36 -1.79 9.18
CA SER A 28 -40.43 -0.38 9.60
C SER A 28 -40.00 0.64 8.53
N ALA A 29 -39.17 0.22 7.57
CA ALA A 29 -38.69 1.07 6.47
C ALA A 29 -39.66 1.10 5.28
N LEU A 30 -40.47 0.04 5.11
CA LEU A 30 -41.28 -0.17 3.91
C LEU A 30 -42.79 -0.06 4.15
N GLU A 31 -43.28 -0.29 5.38
CA GLU A 31 -44.71 -0.31 5.70
C GLU A 31 -45.42 0.98 5.24
N GLY A 32 -46.36 0.84 4.30
CA GLY A 32 -47.13 1.95 3.74
C GLY A 32 -46.36 2.88 2.78
N LYS A 33 -45.10 2.56 2.43
CA LYS A 33 -44.25 3.42 1.59
C LYS A 33 -44.31 3.06 0.10
N ARG A 34 -43.97 4.05 -0.75
CA ARG A 34 -43.70 3.88 -2.18
C ARG A 34 -42.20 3.69 -2.41
N VAL A 35 -41.83 2.65 -3.16
CA VAL A 35 -40.44 2.24 -3.40
C VAL A 35 -40.05 2.48 -4.86
N PHE A 36 -38.94 3.18 -5.07
CA PHE A 36 -38.28 3.34 -6.36
C PHE A 36 -37.32 2.18 -6.59
N LEU A 37 -37.65 1.25 -7.47
CA LEU A 37 -36.86 0.05 -7.77
C LEU A 37 -36.15 0.23 -9.11
N ARG A 38 -34.86 0.55 -9.09
CA ARG A 38 -34.03 0.71 -10.28
C ARG A 38 -33.47 -0.65 -10.73
N VAL A 39 -33.77 -1.06 -11.97
CA VAL A 39 -33.39 -2.36 -12.54
C VAL A 39 -32.85 -2.21 -13.96
N ASN A 40 -32.23 -3.26 -14.52
CA ASN A 40 -31.76 -3.26 -15.91
C ASN A 40 -32.60 -4.14 -16.84
N TYR A 41 -33.41 -3.51 -17.67
CA TYR A 41 -34.21 -4.14 -18.73
C TYR A 41 -33.72 -3.73 -20.12
N ASP A 42 -32.41 -3.64 -20.31
CA ASP A 42 -31.81 -3.61 -21.65
C ASP A 42 -31.90 -4.99 -22.33
N VAL A 43 -33.13 -5.40 -22.61
CA VAL A 43 -33.49 -6.75 -23.06
C VAL A 43 -34.57 -6.74 -24.16
N VAL A 44 -34.97 -5.56 -24.65
CA VAL A 44 -35.96 -5.43 -25.73
C VAL A 44 -35.26 -4.96 -27.00
N ARG A 45 -35.44 -5.71 -28.08
CA ARG A 45 -35.01 -5.35 -29.44
C ARG A 45 -36.16 -5.63 -30.40
N ASP A 46 -36.46 -4.69 -31.29
CA ASP A 46 -37.56 -4.79 -32.26
C ASP A 46 -38.90 -5.19 -31.60
N ALA A 47 -39.20 -4.56 -30.46
CA ALA A 47 -40.39 -4.80 -29.64
C ALA A 47 -40.53 -6.25 -29.11
N ARG A 48 -39.43 -7.03 -29.06
CA ARG A 48 -39.40 -8.39 -28.52
C ARG A 48 -38.36 -8.51 -27.40
N ILE A 49 -38.68 -9.31 -26.39
CA ILE A 49 -37.74 -9.66 -25.32
C ILE A 49 -36.73 -10.67 -25.88
N ILE A 50 -35.46 -10.25 -25.93
CA ILE A 50 -34.35 -11.12 -26.35
C ILE A 50 -33.78 -11.95 -25.19
N ASP A 51 -34.02 -11.52 -23.94
CA ASP A 51 -33.59 -12.20 -22.72
C ASP A 51 -34.51 -11.86 -21.53
N ASP A 52 -35.25 -12.83 -20.99
CA ASP A 52 -36.18 -12.61 -19.87
C ASP A 52 -35.56 -12.78 -18.47
N ARG A 53 -34.26 -13.08 -18.36
CA ARG A 53 -33.64 -13.49 -17.08
C ARG A 53 -33.46 -12.34 -16.11
N ARG A 54 -33.13 -11.12 -16.59
CA ARG A 54 -33.08 -9.93 -15.74
C ARG A 54 -34.47 -9.59 -15.19
N ILE A 55 -35.52 -9.81 -15.97
CA ILE A 55 -36.92 -9.67 -15.54
C ILE A 55 -37.23 -10.65 -14.40
N ARG A 56 -36.78 -11.91 -14.53
CA ARG A 56 -36.94 -12.93 -13.48
C ARG A 56 -36.15 -12.61 -12.21
N ALA A 57 -34.95 -12.02 -12.31
CA ALA A 57 -34.13 -11.66 -11.16
C ALA A 57 -34.82 -10.60 -10.27
N THR A 58 -35.46 -9.60 -10.90
CA THR A 58 -36.20 -8.53 -10.20
C THR A 58 -37.33 -9.04 -9.30
N VAL A 59 -37.90 -10.22 -9.58
CA VAL A 59 -39.01 -10.78 -8.82
C VAL A 59 -38.67 -10.97 -7.34
N MET A 60 -37.40 -11.19 -7.01
CA MET A 60 -36.94 -11.37 -5.63
C MET A 60 -37.00 -10.05 -4.85
N ASP A 61 -36.56 -8.96 -5.46
CA ASP A 61 -36.67 -7.61 -4.90
C ASP A 61 -38.15 -7.25 -4.67
N ILE A 62 -39.00 -7.44 -5.69
CA ILE A 62 -40.44 -7.18 -5.60
C ILE A 62 -41.07 -8.00 -4.46
N ARG A 63 -40.78 -9.31 -4.39
CA ARG A 63 -41.30 -10.19 -3.34
C ARG A 63 -40.94 -9.70 -1.95
N HIS A 64 -39.68 -9.32 -1.73
CA HIS A 64 -39.23 -8.83 -0.43
C HIS A 64 -39.89 -7.50 -0.10
N ILE A 65 -39.91 -6.55 -1.04
CA ILE A 65 -40.52 -5.23 -0.85
C ILE A 65 -42.01 -5.35 -0.46
N LEU A 66 -42.77 -6.19 -1.17
CA LEU A 66 -44.19 -6.42 -0.88
C LEU A 66 -44.38 -7.14 0.46
N LYS A 67 -43.55 -8.15 0.77
CA LYS A 67 -43.62 -8.90 2.04
C LYS A 67 -43.39 -8.00 3.26
N GLN A 68 -42.59 -6.95 3.13
CA GLN A 68 -42.34 -5.98 4.21
C GLN A 68 -43.43 -4.88 4.32
N GLY A 69 -44.48 -4.94 3.50
CA GLY A 69 -45.65 -4.05 3.62
C GLY A 69 -45.59 -2.77 2.79
N ALA A 70 -44.74 -2.70 1.76
CA ALA A 70 -44.74 -1.57 0.82
C ALA A 70 -46.09 -1.44 0.11
N ARG A 71 -46.55 -0.20 -0.03
CA ARG A 71 -47.85 0.16 -0.65
C ARG A 71 -47.77 0.12 -2.18
N THR A 72 -46.65 0.61 -2.73
CA THR A 72 -46.42 0.73 -4.18
C THR A 72 -44.97 0.42 -4.53
N VAL A 73 -44.74 -0.29 -5.64
CA VAL A 73 -43.41 -0.49 -6.24
C VAL A 73 -43.38 0.17 -7.61
N VAL A 74 -42.54 1.19 -7.78
CA VAL A 74 -42.31 1.88 -9.06
C VAL A 74 -40.99 1.38 -9.64
N ILE A 75 -41.07 0.60 -10.70
CA ILE A 75 -39.94 0.01 -11.40
C ILE A 75 -39.46 0.98 -12.47
N VAL A 76 -38.16 1.28 -12.43
CA VAL A 76 -37.53 2.21 -13.37
C VAL A 76 -36.36 1.51 -14.05
N SER A 77 -36.26 1.64 -15.36
CA SER A 77 -35.22 0.99 -16.16
C SER A 77 -34.93 1.76 -17.44
N HIS A 78 -33.76 1.49 -18.02
CA HIS A 78 -33.41 1.86 -19.38
C HIS A 78 -33.47 0.65 -20.32
N ASN A 79 -33.50 0.92 -21.62
CA ASN A 79 -33.22 -0.02 -22.70
C ASN A 79 -32.55 0.72 -23.87
N GLY A 80 -31.47 0.16 -24.42
CA GLY A 80 -30.59 0.82 -25.40
C GLY A 80 -29.61 1.83 -24.80
N VAL A 81 -28.79 2.43 -25.67
CA VAL A 81 -27.74 3.42 -25.32
C VAL A 81 -27.95 4.69 -26.15
N ARG A 82 -27.71 5.87 -25.57
CA ARG A 82 -27.77 7.15 -26.30
C ARG A 82 -26.39 7.46 -26.87
N GLU A 83 -26.29 7.59 -28.19
CA GLU A 83 -25.06 7.98 -28.89
C GLU A 83 -25.18 9.45 -29.34
N ASN A 84 -24.14 10.26 -29.10
CA ASN A 84 -24.10 11.69 -29.47
C ASN A 84 -23.99 11.85 -31.01
N PHE A 85 -24.93 12.57 -31.60
CA PHE A 85 -25.17 12.67 -33.05
C PHE A 85 -24.38 13.82 -33.73
N PHE A 86 -23.13 13.63 -34.14
CA PHE A 86 -22.49 14.34 -35.27
C PHE A 86 -21.23 13.56 -35.71
N LYS A 87 -20.95 13.20 -36.96
CA LYS A 87 -21.63 13.29 -38.27
C LYS A 87 -21.45 11.92 -38.96
N ASP A 88 -22.53 11.36 -39.50
CA ASP A 88 -22.54 10.26 -40.48
C ASP A 88 -22.66 8.79 -39.95
N GLN A 89 -23.75 8.59 -39.18
CA GLN A 89 -24.60 7.39 -38.97
C GLN A 89 -24.05 6.10 -38.30
N LYS A 90 -24.57 5.84 -37.08
CA LYS A 90 -25.41 4.67 -36.66
C LYS A 90 -25.90 4.90 -35.20
N THR A 91 -26.97 4.24 -34.74
CA THR A 91 -27.74 4.63 -33.51
C THR A 91 -28.01 3.46 -32.55
N SER A 92 -28.26 3.73 -31.25
CA SER A 92 -28.75 2.72 -30.29
C SER A 92 -29.95 3.09 -29.39
N VAL A 93 -30.57 4.28 -29.53
CA VAL A 93 -32.00 4.55 -29.19
C VAL A 93 -32.69 5.49 -30.20
N GLY A 94 -31.93 6.35 -30.91
CA GLY A 94 -32.44 7.09 -32.08
C GLY A 94 -33.63 8.00 -31.79
N ILE A 95 -33.53 8.85 -30.77
CA ILE A 95 -34.59 9.80 -30.41
C ILE A 95 -34.51 11.01 -31.35
N LYS A 96 -35.58 11.29 -32.10
CA LYS A 96 -35.67 12.51 -32.92
C LYS A 96 -35.92 13.75 -32.05
N ASN A 97 -36.79 13.62 -31.04
CA ASN A 97 -37.14 14.68 -30.08
C ASN A 97 -37.28 14.12 -28.66
N ASP A 98 -36.86 14.89 -27.65
CA ASP A 98 -36.92 14.48 -26.25
C ASP A 98 -38.35 14.11 -25.79
N GLY A 99 -38.51 12.91 -25.22
CA GLY A 99 -39.81 12.36 -24.81
C GLY A 99 -40.56 11.54 -25.87
N GLU A 100 -40.03 11.38 -27.09
CA GLU A 100 -40.67 10.53 -28.11
C GLU A 100 -40.39 9.03 -27.87
N SER A 101 -41.46 8.24 -27.72
CA SER A 101 -41.35 6.78 -27.54
C SER A 101 -40.91 6.06 -28.82
N HIS A 102 -39.75 5.39 -28.77
CA HIS A 102 -39.27 4.56 -29.89
C HIS A 102 -39.73 3.11 -29.74
N HIS A 103 -40.59 2.63 -30.63
CA HIS A 103 -41.21 1.29 -30.54
C HIS A 103 -40.21 0.13 -30.32
N ASN A 104 -39.03 0.18 -30.95
CA ASN A 104 -38.02 -0.88 -30.79
C ASN A 104 -37.38 -0.94 -29.39
N PHE A 105 -37.45 0.15 -28.63
CA PHE A 105 -36.80 0.28 -27.32
C PHE A 105 -37.78 0.46 -26.15
N SER A 106 -39.10 0.48 -26.41
CA SER A 106 -40.13 0.55 -25.37
C SER A 106 -40.08 -0.66 -24.44
N LEU A 107 -40.36 -0.41 -23.16
CA LEU A 107 -40.43 -1.42 -22.11
C LEU A 107 -41.81 -2.10 -22.00
N LYS A 108 -42.78 -1.74 -22.84
CA LYS A 108 -44.13 -2.35 -22.86
C LYS A 108 -44.13 -3.89 -22.85
N PRO A 109 -43.30 -4.60 -23.65
CA PRO A 109 -43.22 -6.05 -23.59
C PRO A 109 -42.79 -6.59 -22.21
N VAL A 110 -41.96 -5.84 -21.48
CA VAL A 110 -41.44 -6.24 -20.17
C VAL A 110 -42.54 -6.24 -19.11
N ALA A 111 -43.49 -5.30 -19.16
CA ALA A 111 -44.62 -5.27 -18.23
C ALA A 111 -45.52 -6.51 -18.36
N THR A 112 -45.83 -6.90 -19.61
CA THR A 112 -46.57 -8.15 -19.89
C THR A 112 -45.83 -9.35 -19.32
N ARG A 113 -44.53 -9.46 -19.61
CA ARG A 113 -43.72 -10.60 -19.15
C ARG A 113 -43.56 -10.64 -17.63
N LEU A 114 -43.38 -9.49 -16.99
CA LEU A 114 -43.27 -9.41 -15.53
C LEU A 114 -44.59 -9.79 -14.86
N THR A 115 -45.73 -9.40 -15.44
CA THR A 115 -47.07 -9.80 -14.97
C THR A 115 -47.23 -11.32 -14.99
N GLU A 116 -46.86 -11.97 -16.10
CA GLU A 116 -46.87 -13.44 -16.21
C GLU A 116 -46.02 -14.10 -15.12
N ILE A 117 -44.78 -13.65 -14.94
CA ILE A 117 -43.85 -14.24 -13.98
C ILE A 117 -44.34 -14.02 -12.53
N LEU A 118 -44.87 -12.85 -12.20
CA LEU A 118 -45.40 -12.57 -10.86
C LEU A 118 -46.64 -13.41 -10.55
N ARG A 119 -47.51 -13.66 -11.54
CA ARG A 119 -48.67 -14.58 -11.40
C ARG A 119 -48.22 -16.03 -11.25
N GLU A 120 -47.28 -16.50 -12.07
CA GLU A 120 -46.65 -17.84 -11.94
C GLU A 120 -46.09 -18.08 -10.53
N ARG A 121 -45.54 -17.02 -9.90
CA ARG A 121 -44.93 -17.05 -8.56
C ARG A 121 -45.93 -16.76 -7.42
N LYS A 122 -47.22 -16.57 -7.71
CA LYS A 122 -48.28 -16.21 -6.74
C LYS A 122 -47.96 -14.94 -5.93
N LEU A 123 -47.31 -13.96 -6.57
CA LEU A 123 -46.97 -12.65 -5.99
C LEU A 123 -47.94 -11.55 -6.41
N LEU A 124 -48.77 -11.81 -7.42
CA LEU A 124 -49.77 -10.89 -7.95
C LEU A 124 -51.09 -11.65 -8.16
N PRO A 125 -52.24 -11.12 -7.69
CA PRO A 125 -53.56 -11.71 -7.98
C PRO A 125 -53.88 -11.75 -9.48
N GLU A 126 -54.79 -12.63 -9.91
CA GLU A 126 -55.13 -12.78 -11.34
C GLU A 126 -55.76 -11.51 -11.92
N GLU A 127 -56.50 -10.77 -11.10
CA GLU A 127 -57.17 -9.51 -11.44
C GLU A 127 -56.25 -8.28 -11.43
N ARG A 128 -54.97 -8.42 -11.03
CA ARG A 128 -53.99 -7.33 -11.05
C ARG A 128 -52.89 -7.60 -12.08
N GLU A 129 -52.31 -6.52 -12.59
CA GLU A 129 -51.20 -6.56 -13.54
C GLU A 129 -50.13 -5.52 -13.17
N VAL A 130 -48.93 -5.66 -13.76
CA VAL A 130 -47.92 -4.60 -13.72
C VAL A 130 -48.33 -3.54 -14.74
N ILE A 131 -48.71 -2.35 -14.25
CA ILE A 131 -49.19 -1.27 -15.10
C ILE A 131 -47.97 -0.53 -15.67
N ILE A 132 -47.86 -0.45 -17.00
CA ILE A 132 -46.85 0.39 -17.65
C ILE A 132 -47.42 1.77 -17.99
N THR A 133 -46.65 2.81 -17.73
CA THR A 133 -47.01 4.19 -18.07
C THR A 133 -46.53 4.53 -19.48
N ASP A 134 -47.17 5.48 -20.16
CA ASP A 134 -46.75 5.88 -21.52
C ASP A 134 -45.49 6.76 -21.55
N ASP A 135 -45.03 7.23 -20.38
CA ASP A 135 -43.84 8.05 -20.19
C ASP A 135 -43.24 7.77 -18.79
N CYS A 136 -42.06 8.32 -18.48
CA CYS A 136 -41.42 8.20 -17.16
C CYS A 136 -41.68 9.40 -16.24
N ILE A 137 -42.21 10.52 -16.75
CA ILE A 137 -42.49 11.74 -15.98
C ILE A 137 -43.85 12.36 -16.36
N GLY A 138 -44.37 13.24 -15.50
CA GLY A 138 -45.51 14.11 -15.80
C GLY A 138 -46.79 13.78 -15.03
N GLU A 139 -47.78 14.69 -15.09
CA GLU A 139 -49.02 14.59 -14.30
C GLU A 139 -49.87 13.36 -14.63
N ASN A 140 -49.90 12.93 -15.90
CA ASN A 140 -50.59 11.69 -16.29
C ASN A 140 -49.96 10.48 -15.61
N VAL A 141 -48.63 10.37 -15.64
CA VAL A 141 -47.88 9.29 -14.97
C VAL A 141 -48.18 9.32 -13.47
N LYS A 142 -48.11 10.49 -12.84
CA LYS A 142 -48.41 10.71 -11.42
C LYS A 142 -49.81 10.23 -11.02
N SER A 143 -50.83 10.57 -11.82
CA SER A 143 -52.21 10.13 -11.56
C SER A 143 -52.39 8.60 -11.63
N ILE A 144 -51.65 7.93 -12.51
CA ILE A 144 -51.69 6.46 -12.66
C ILE A 144 -51.08 5.80 -11.42
N ILE A 145 -49.88 6.25 -11.03
CA ILE A 145 -49.11 5.65 -9.94
C ILE A 145 -49.60 6.04 -8.54
N ASP A 146 -50.58 6.96 -8.44
CA ASP A 146 -51.15 7.35 -7.16
C ASP A 146 -51.94 6.21 -6.48
N ASN A 147 -52.31 5.20 -7.25
CA ASN A 147 -52.93 3.96 -6.80
C ASN A 147 -51.91 2.95 -6.23
N ASP A 148 -52.41 1.96 -5.49
CA ASP A 148 -51.60 0.92 -4.86
C ASP A 148 -51.33 -0.21 -5.86
N GLY A 149 -50.06 -0.53 -6.13
CA GLY A 149 -49.72 -1.53 -7.12
C GLY A 149 -48.24 -1.61 -7.50
N ILE A 150 -47.98 -2.26 -8.62
CA ILE A 150 -46.66 -2.39 -9.22
C ILE A 150 -46.71 -1.68 -10.57
N PHE A 151 -45.87 -0.67 -10.75
CA PHE A 151 -45.83 0.16 -11.95
C PHE A 151 -44.47 0.03 -12.62
N LEU A 152 -44.45 -0.04 -13.94
CA LEU A 152 -43.24 0.09 -14.75
C LEU A 152 -43.28 1.44 -15.46
N LEU A 153 -42.26 2.26 -15.26
CA LEU A 153 -42.12 3.48 -16.07
C LEU A 153 -41.62 3.12 -17.46
N GLU A 154 -42.01 3.91 -18.46
CA GLU A 154 -41.41 3.80 -19.80
C GLU A 154 -39.92 4.15 -19.75
N ASN A 155 -39.18 3.73 -20.78
CA ASN A 155 -37.73 3.81 -20.89
C ASN A 155 -37.19 5.22 -20.59
N VAL A 156 -36.45 5.35 -19.49
CA VAL A 156 -35.85 6.64 -19.08
C VAL A 156 -34.89 7.21 -20.11
N MET A 157 -34.35 6.38 -21.03
CA MET A 157 -33.48 6.85 -22.11
C MET A 157 -34.21 7.75 -23.11
N PHE A 158 -35.55 7.73 -23.15
CA PHE A 158 -36.35 8.65 -23.96
C PHE A 158 -36.22 10.11 -23.51
N ARG A 159 -35.64 10.36 -22.33
CA ARG A 159 -35.34 11.69 -21.79
C ARG A 159 -33.84 11.97 -21.77
N SER A 160 -33.43 13.12 -22.28
CA SER A 160 -32.02 13.56 -22.38
C SER A 160 -31.36 13.67 -21.03
N GLY A 161 -32.09 14.13 -20.03
CA GLY A 161 -31.60 14.25 -18.67
C GLY A 161 -31.14 12.94 -18.04
N GLU A 162 -31.49 11.75 -18.55
CA GLU A 162 -30.97 10.50 -17.97
C GLU A 162 -29.45 10.38 -18.14
N THR A 163 -28.91 10.76 -19.29
CA THR A 163 -27.47 10.60 -19.63
C THR A 163 -26.85 11.88 -20.19
N SER A 164 -27.41 13.06 -19.88
CA SER A 164 -26.89 14.34 -20.36
C SER A 164 -25.49 14.61 -19.78
N GLU A 165 -24.67 15.35 -20.55
CA GLU A 165 -23.39 15.88 -20.07
C GLU A 165 -23.59 17.17 -19.25
N ASP A 166 -24.78 17.78 -19.29
CA ASP A 166 -25.14 18.93 -18.45
C ASP A 166 -25.73 18.46 -17.10
N ASP A 167 -24.97 18.70 -16.02
CA ASP A 167 -25.37 18.38 -14.66
C ASP A 167 -26.71 19.01 -14.24
N ASN A 168 -27.10 20.15 -14.83
CA ASN A 168 -28.39 20.79 -14.55
C ASN A 168 -29.54 20.02 -15.17
N GLU A 169 -29.43 19.59 -16.43
CA GLU A 169 -30.45 18.76 -17.10
C GLU A 169 -30.65 17.44 -16.37
N VAL A 170 -29.54 16.83 -15.93
CA VAL A 170 -29.56 15.60 -15.13
C VAL A 170 -30.28 15.81 -13.80
N SER A 171 -29.96 16.89 -13.09
CA SER A 171 -30.55 17.21 -11.79
C SER A 171 -32.04 17.58 -11.91
N GLU A 172 -32.42 18.31 -12.96
CA GLU A 172 -33.80 18.65 -13.25
C GLU A 172 -34.64 17.41 -13.56
N PHE A 173 -34.11 16.51 -14.42
CA PHE A 173 -34.82 15.28 -14.74
C PHE A 173 -34.95 14.34 -13.53
N ALA A 174 -33.92 14.24 -12.68
CA ALA A 174 -34.01 13.51 -11.42
C ALA A 174 -35.09 14.08 -10.49
N LYS A 175 -35.25 15.40 -10.45
CA LYS A 175 -36.31 16.07 -9.69
C LYS A 175 -37.69 15.77 -10.29
N GLN A 176 -37.86 15.85 -11.61
CA GLN A 176 -39.11 15.50 -12.29
C GLN A 176 -39.50 14.04 -12.04
N LEU A 177 -38.53 13.11 -12.07
CA LEU A 177 -38.75 11.71 -11.71
C LEU A 177 -39.20 11.56 -10.26
N HIS A 178 -38.56 12.27 -9.32
CA HIS A 178 -38.96 12.24 -7.91
C HIS A 178 -40.36 12.82 -7.69
N ASP A 179 -40.65 13.99 -8.26
CA ASP A 179 -41.94 14.69 -8.13
C ASP A 179 -43.08 13.88 -8.76
N THR A 180 -42.80 13.18 -9.86
CA THR A 180 -43.75 12.26 -10.50
C THR A 180 -43.97 11.02 -9.63
N THR A 181 -42.90 10.37 -9.16
CA THR A 181 -42.98 9.06 -8.47
C THR A 181 -43.40 9.14 -7.00
N ASN A 182 -43.08 10.25 -6.34
CA ASN A 182 -43.25 10.47 -4.90
C ASN A 182 -42.75 9.29 -4.05
N CYS A 183 -41.64 8.67 -4.48
CA CYS A 183 -41.05 7.53 -3.79
C CYS A 183 -40.20 7.99 -2.60
N SER A 184 -40.30 7.25 -1.51
CA SER A 184 -39.60 7.56 -0.26
C SER A 184 -38.47 6.59 0.06
N VAL A 185 -38.36 5.48 -0.68
CA VAL A 185 -37.32 4.47 -0.54
C VAL A 185 -36.73 4.20 -1.91
N TYR A 186 -35.41 4.03 -1.99
CA TYR A 186 -34.69 3.74 -3.23
C TYR A 186 -34.01 2.37 -3.14
N VAL A 187 -34.20 1.52 -4.16
CA VAL A 187 -33.58 0.20 -4.25
C VAL A 187 -32.89 0.07 -5.60
N ASN A 188 -31.56 -0.11 -5.62
CA ASN A 188 -30.80 -0.34 -6.84
C ASN A 188 -30.51 -1.83 -7.04
N ALA A 189 -31.22 -2.46 -7.96
CA ALA A 189 -31.04 -3.85 -8.38
C ALA A 189 -30.36 -3.95 -9.77
N ASP A 190 -29.66 -2.90 -10.23
CA ASP A 190 -28.93 -2.86 -11.50
C ASP A 190 -27.41 -3.03 -11.30
N PRO A 191 -26.86 -4.25 -11.42
CA PRO A 191 -25.41 -4.47 -11.39
C PRO A 191 -24.68 -3.92 -12.62
N VAL A 192 -25.33 -3.89 -13.79
CA VAL A 192 -24.67 -3.58 -15.06
C VAL A 192 -24.25 -2.12 -15.10
N THR A 193 -25.14 -1.22 -14.67
CA THR A 193 -24.90 0.23 -14.66
C THR A 193 -24.41 0.75 -13.31
N ALA A 194 -23.94 -0.14 -12.42
CA ALA A 194 -23.41 0.23 -11.12
C ALA A 194 -22.21 1.22 -11.20
N HIS A 195 -21.56 1.31 -12.36
CA HIS A 195 -20.48 2.25 -12.66
C HIS A 195 -20.94 3.59 -13.27
N MET A 196 -22.26 3.80 -13.43
CA MET A 196 -22.86 4.97 -14.08
C MET A 196 -23.68 5.84 -13.10
N GLY A 197 -23.14 6.12 -11.91
CA GLY A 197 -23.80 6.89 -10.87
C GLY A 197 -24.18 8.32 -11.25
N GLN A 198 -23.65 8.87 -12.34
CA GLN A 198 -24.01 10.18 -12.88
C GLN A 198 -25.39 10.21 -13.54
N HIS A 199 -25.97 9.08 -13.95
CA HIS A 199 -27.28 9.07 -14.60
C HIS A 199 -28.40 9.45 -13.63
N ALA A 200 -29.39 10.22 -14.09
CA ALA A 200 -30.44 10.81 -13.23
C ALA A 200 -31.18 9.78 -12.36
N SER A 201 -31.59 8.63 -12.92
CA SER A 201 -32.29 7.56 -12.22
C SER A 201 -31.41 6.71 -11.27
N LEU A 202 -30.09 6.97 -11.24
CA LEU A 202 -29.11 6.34 -10.36
C LEU A 202 -28.71 7.28 -9.22
N GLY A 203 -27.66 8.08 -9.38
CA GLY A 203 -27.11 8.87 -8.27
C GLY A 203 -27.89 10.14 -7.93
N PRO A 204 -28.22 11.03 -8.88
CA PRO A 204 -28.93 12.28 -8.62
C PRO A 204 -30.26 12.10 -7.90
N ILE A 205 -31.11 11.15 -8.31
CA ILE A 205 -32.41 10.91 -7.65
C ILE A 205 -32.26 10.48 -6.18
N THR A 206 -31.19 9.77 -5.82
CA THR A 206 -30.93 9.35 -4.42
C THR A 206 -30.66 10.54 -3.51
N ARG A 207 -30.25 11.69 -4.04
CA ARG A 207 -30.03 12.92 -3.26
C ARG A 207 -31.36 13.55 -2.83
N ILE A 208 -32.43 13.24 -3.56
CA ILE A 208 -33.77 13.79 -3.36
C ILE A 208 -34.61 12.86 -2.48
N ILE A 209 -34.55 11.54 -2.70
CA ILE A 209 -35.26 10.55 -1.88
C ILE A 209 -34.72 10.57 -0.45
N THR A 210 -35.60 10.80 0.54
CA THR A 210 -35.21 11.02 1.94
C THR A 210 -35.11 9.76 2.80
N GLY A 211 -35.80 8.68 2.43
CA GLY A 211 -35.71 7.40 3.14
C GLY A 211 -34.55 6.53 2.63
N PRO A 212 -34.50 5.25 3.04
CA PRO A 212 -33.35 4.38 2.77
C PRO A 212 -33.05 4.21 1.28
N LYS A 213 -31.77 4.29 0.91
CA LYS A 213 -31.26 3.92 -0.41
C LYS A 213 -30.48 2.63 -0.27
N VAL A 214 -30.86 1.56 -0.94
CA VAL A 214 -30.30 0.24 -0.66
C VAL A 214 -29.97 -0.55 -1.91
N ALA A 215 -29.05 -1.51 -1.82
CA ALA A 215 -28.75 -2.43 -2.90
C ALA A 215 -29.80 -3.56 -2.95
N GLY A 216 -30.32 -3.84 -4.15
CA GLY A 216 -31.18 -5.00 -4.40
C GLY A 216 -30.41 -6.31 -4.34
N PHE A 217 -31.12 -7.44 -4.37
CA PHE A 217 -30.53 -8.77 -4.20
C PHE A 217 -29.48 -9.09 -5.27
N LEU A 218 -29.80 -8.85 -6.55
CA LEU A 218 -28.89 -9.19 -7.65
C LEU A 218 -27.58 -8.40 -7.56
N LEU A 219 -27.66 -7.09 -7.32
CA LEU A 219 -26.50 -6.22 -7.14
C LEU A 219 -25.66 -6.67 -5.95
N THR A 220 -26.29 -6.89 -4.79
CA THR A 220 -25.60 -7.30 -3.56
C THR A 220 -24.90 -8.65 -3.71
N GLN A 221 -25.56 -9.62 -4.35
CA GLN A 221 -25.01 -10.95 -4.56
C GLN A 221 -23.77 -10.91 -5.48
N GLU A 222 -23.88 -10.23 -6.62
CA GLU A 222 -22.79 -10.13 -7.59
C GLU A 222 -21.59 -9.35 -7.00
N LEU A 223 -21.82 -8.30 -6.23
CA LEU A 223 -20.73 -7.59 -5.56
C LEU A 223 -20.08 -8.42 -4.45
N THR A 224 -20.87 -9.09 -3.62
CA THR A 224 -20.36 -9.89 -2.50
C THR A 224 -19.49 -11.04 -2.99
N ALA A 225 -19.93 -11.74 -4.04
CA ALA A 225 -19.16 -12.84 -4.59
C ALA A 225 -17.85 -12.36 -5.26
N LEU A 226 -17.86 -11.19 -5.91
CA LEU A 226 -16.66 -10.61 -6.51
C LEU A 226 -15.67 -10.08 -5.46
N ASP A 227 -16.17 -9.44 -4.38
CA ASP A 227 -15.36 -8.96 -3.26
C ASP A 227 -14.71 -10.13 -2.49
N ASN A 228 -15.49 -11.18 -2.20
CA ASN A 228 -14.96 -12.39 -1.55
C ASN A 228 -13.82 -13.02 -2.36
N PHE A 229 -13.97 -13.10 -3.68
CA PHE A 229 -12.90 -13.55 -4.56
C PHE A 229 -11.66 -12.66 -4.45
N MET A 230 -11.82 -11.33 -4.47
CA MET A 230 -10.69 -10.41 -4.40
C MET A 230 -9.97 -10.45 -3.05
N ARG A 231 -10.68 -10.69 -1.95
CA ARG A 231 -10.07 -10.79 -0.61
C ARG A 231 -9.36 -12.14 -0.42
N HIS A 232 -10.08 -13.25 -0.62
CA HIS A 232 -9.63 -14.59 -0.28
C HIS A 232 -9.88 -15.59 -1.43
N PRO A 233 -9.13 -15.50 -2.55
CA PRO A 233 -9.30 -16.45 -3.64
C PRO A 233 -8.75 -17.83 -3.25
N HIS A 234 -9.48 -18.90 -3.55
CA HIS A 234 -9.00 -20.26 -3.36
C HIS A 234 -7.98 -20.59 -4.45
N LYS A 235 -6.71 -20.78 -4.05
CA LYS A 235 -5.58 -21.06 -4.96
C LYS A 235 -5.40 -22.55 -5.23
N PRO A 236 -4.97 -22.96 -6.45
CA PRO A 236 -4.60 -22.11 -7.58
C PRO A 236 -5.79 -21.48 -8.31
N VAL A 237 -5.63 -20.23 -8.72
CA VAL A 237 -6.59 -19.45 -9.50
C VAL A 237 -6.18 -19.45 -10.97
N VAL A 238 -7.11 -19.89 -11.82
CA VAL A 238 -6.95 -19.87 -13.28
C VAL A 238 -7.94 -18.87 -13.87
N ALA A 239 -7.44 -17.84 -14.55
CA ALA A 239 -8.26 -16.86 -15.24
C ALA A 239 -8.15 -17.03 -16.76
N ILE A 240 -9.28 -17.30 -17.41
CA ILE A 240 -9.44 -17.43 -18.86
C ILE A 240 -10.02 -16.11 -19.39
N ILE A 241 -9.22 -15.37 -20.14
CA ILE A 241 -9.56 -14.05 -20.67
C ILE A 241 -9.75 -14.14 -22.18
N GLY A 242 -10.98 -13.89 -22.63
CA GLY A 242 -11.42 -13.91 -24.03
C GLY A 242 -11.86 -12.55 -24.58
N GLY A 243 -12.48 -12.54 -25.76
CA GLY A 243 -12.99 -11.32 -26.41
C GLY A 243 -12.00 -10.66 -27.37
N ALA A 244 -12.27 -9.44 -27.83
CA ALA A 244 -11.53 -8.79 -28.92
C ALA A 244 -10.79 -7.49 -28.54
N ASN A 245 -11.02 -6.96 -27.34
CA ASN A 245 -10.49 -5.68 -26.87
C ASN A 245 -9.55 -5.92 -25.67
N VAL A 246 -8.25 -5.72 -25.87
CA VAL A 246 -7.22 -5.84 -24.82
C VAL A 246 -7.30 -4.64 -23.89
N SER A 247 -7.47 -3.45 -24.47
CA SER A 247 -7.39 -2.18 -23.77
C SER A 247 -8.44 -2.07 -22.66
N ALA A 248 -9.64 -2.59 -22.89
CA ALA A 248 -10.73 -2.64 -21.90
C ALA A 248 -10.46 -3.60 -20.72
N LYS A 249 -9.50 -4.53 -20.83
CA LYS A 249 -9.22 -5.57 -19.82
C LYS A 249 -7.85 -5.46 -19.18
N VAL A 250 -6.95 -4.66 -19.74
CA VAL A 250 -5.54 -4.61 -19.34
C VAL A 250 -5.38 -4.28 -17.86
N GLN A 251 -6.12 -3.29 -17.34
CA GLN A 251 -5.96 -2.87 -15.96
C GLN A 251 -6.43 -3.93 -14.95
N ALA A 252 -7.51 -4.65 -15.28
CA ALA A 252 -7.96 -5.79 -14.49
C ALA A 252 -6.90 -6.90 -14.45
N MET A 253 -6.29 -7.22 -15.60
CA MET A 253 -5.21 -8.23 -15.67
C MET A 253 -3.98 -7.81 -14.87
N LYS A 254 -3.54 -6.55 -15.00
CA LYS A 254 -2.42 -5.98 -14.24
C LYS A 254 -2.65 -6.13 -12.73
N ASN A 255 -3.83 -5.78 -12.24
CA ASN A 255 -4.16 -5.90 -10.83
C ASN A 255 -4.19 -7.35 -10.35
N LEU A 256 -4.77 -8.26 -11.14
CA LEU A 256 -4.79 -9.69 -10.78
C LEU A 256 -3.37 -10.23 -10.60
N ILE A 257 -2.44 -9.82 -11.46
CA ILE A 257 -1.01 -10.21 -11.38
C ILE A 257 -0.34 -9.55 -10.17
N VAL A 258 -0.37 -8.22 -10.08
CA VAL A 258 0.38 -7.44 -9.08
C VAL A 258 -0.06 -7.77 -7.65
N TYR A 259 -1.37 -7.96 -7.42
CA TYR A 259 -1.89 -8.33 -6.10
C TYR A 259 -1.88 -9.85 -5.86
N ARG A 260 -1.18 -10.63 -6.71
CA ARG A 260 -1.05 -12.10 -6.63
C ARG A 260 -2.39 -12.83 -6.50
N LYS A 261 -3.44 -12.32 -7.18
CA LYS A 261 -4.81 -12.87 -7.17
C LYS A 261 -5.04 -13.90 -8.26
N VAL A 262 -4.13 -14.02 -9.22
CA VAL A 262 -4.14 -15.05 -10.25
C VAL A 262 -2.82 -15.82 -10.23
N ASP A 263 -2.88 -17.12 -10.44
CA ASP A 263 -1.68 -17.97 -10.57
C ASP A 263 -1.44 -18.33 -12.04
N LYS A 264 -2.51 -18.42 -12.86
CA LYS A 264 -2.43 -18.66 -14.31
C LYS A 264 -3.39 -17.78 -15.12
N LEU A 265 -2.89 -17.17 -16.19
CA LEU A 265 -3.69 -16.43 -17.17
C LEU A 265 -3.69 -17.16 -18.52
N ILE A 266 -4.88 -17.48 -19.01
CA ILE A 266 -5.11 -18.16 -20.28
C ILE A 266 -5.81 -17.19 -21.23
N PHE A 267 -5.20 -16.89 -22.37
CA PHE A 267 -5.79 -16.00 -23.37
C PHE A 267 -6.49 -16.77 -24.49
N VAL A 268 -7.70 -16.35 -24.85
CA VAL A 268 -8.50 -16.95 -25.93
C VAL A 268 -9.17 -15.86 -26.79
N GLY A 269 -9.60 -16.18 -28.01
CA GLY A 269 -10.23 -15.18 -28.88
C GLY A 269 -9.29 -14.06 -29.34
N GLY A 270 -9.85 -12.94 -29.77
CA GLY A 270 -9.12 -11.81 -30.38
C GLY A 270 -8.04 -11.19 -29.50
N ILE A 271 -8.25 -11.17 -28.18
CA ILE A 271 -7.34 -10.61 -27.19
C ILE A 271 -5.99 -11.32 -27.17
N ALA A 272 -5.90 -12.57 -27.65
CA ALA A 272 -4.66 -13.33 -27.69
C ALA A 272 -3.70 -12.85 -28.80
N PHE A 273 -4.20 -12.24 -29.88
CA PHE A 273 -3.37 -11.89 -31.04
C PHE A 273 -2.32 -10.81 -30.74
N PRO A 274 -2.60 -9.76 -29.96
CA PRO A 274 -1.56 -8.82 -29.52
C PRO A 274 -0.40 -9.50 -28.79
N PHE A 275 -0.68 -10.46 -27.90
CA PHE A 275 0.35 -11.22 -27.19
C PHE A 275 1.17 -12.11 -28.13
N LEU A 276 0.51 -12.80 -29.06
CA LEU A 276 1.17 -13.59 -30.08
C LEU A 276 2.05 -12.73 -31.00
N LYS A 277 1.59 -11.53 -31.37
CA LYS A 277 2.35 -10.60 -32.19
C LYS A 277 3.60 -10.09 -31.48
N VAL A 278 3.50 -9.76 -30.19
CA VAL A 278 4.66 -9.36 -29.34
C VAL A 278 5.68 -10.50 -29.23
N GLN A 279 5.24 -11.76 -29.22
CA GLN A 279 6.12 -12.93 -29.27
C GLN A 279 6.67 -13.27 -30.67
N GLY A 280 6.42 -12.43 -31.69
CA GLY A 280 6.99 -12.57 -33.03
C GLY A 280 6.16 -13.40 -34.01
N TYR A 281 4.92 -13.79 -33.67
CA TYR A 281 4.06 -14.52 -34.61
C TYR A 281 3.38 -13.60 -35.64
N ASN A 282 3.20 -14.11 -36.87
CA ASN A 282 2.54 -13.38 -37.94
C ASN A 282 1.00 -13.52 -37.84
N VAL A 283 0.37 -12.57 -37.15
CA VAL A 283 -1.09 -12.55 -36.92
C VAL A 283 -1.74 -11.27 -37.45
N ASP A 284 -1.15 -10.62 -38.45
CA ASP A 284 -1.56 -9.28 -38.87
C ASP A 284 -2.99 -9.21 -39.42
N ASN A 285 -3.44 -10.28 -40.08
CA ASN A 285 -4.78 -10.37 -40.63
C ASN A 285 -5.83 -10.92 -39.63
N CYS A 286 -5.44 -11.21 -38.39
CA CYS A 286 -6.37 -11.61 -37.34
C CYS A 286 -7.00 -10.38 -36.68
N MET A 287 -8.30 -10.45 -36.39
CA MET A 287 -9.04 -9.30 -35.86
C MET A 287 -8.75 -9.10 -34.36
N PHE A 288 -8.19 -7.95 -34.06
CA PHE A 288 -8.16 -7.29 -32.75
C PHE A 288 -8.09 -5.80 -33.06
N GLU A 289 -8.85 -4.99 -32.31
CA GLU A 289 -8.85 -3.50 -32.34
C GLU A 289 -8.63 -2.87 -33.74
N VAL A 290 -9.72 -2.43 -34.38
CA VAL A 290 -9.78 -2.13 -35.83
C VAL A 290 -9.03 -0.85 -36.23
N GLU A 291 -8.96 0.12 -35.32
CA GLU A 291 -8.28 1.39 -35.54
C GLU A 291 -6.77 1.27 -35.31
N GLN A 292 -5.97 1.94 -36.15
CA GLN A 292 -4.51 1.82 -36.14
C GLN A 292 -3.89 2.23 -34.79
N ASP A 293 -4.38 3.32 -34.20
CA ASP A 293 -3.92 3.81 -32.89
C ASP A 293 -4.30 2.85 -31.76
N SER A 294 -5.53 2.32 -31.79
CA SER A 294 -5.99 1.30 -30.85
C SER A 294 -5.12 0.03 -30.95
N ARG A 295 -4.76 -0.39 -32.16
CA ARG A 295 -3.94 -1.59 -32.39
C ARG A 295 -2.53 -1.46 -31.81
N ALA A 296 -1.90 -0.29 -31.92
CA ALA A 296 -0.60 -0.02 -31.31
C ALA A 296 -0.70 -0.08 -29.77
N GLN A 297 -1.75 0.50 -29.21
CA GLN A 297 -2.01 0.45 -27.77
C GLN A 297 -2.23 -0.98 -27.26
N ALA A 298 -2.95 -1.82 -28.03
CA ALA A 298 -3.13 -3.24 -27.71
C ALA A 298 -1.79 -3.99 -27.60
N LEU A 299 -0.85 -3.73 -28.52
CA LEU A 299 0.47 -4.36 -28.52
C LEU A 299 1.31 -3.91 -27.33
N TYR A 300 1.30 -2.61 -27.02
CA TYR A 300 1.95 -2.08 -25.82
C TYR A 300 1.38 -2.73 -24.55
N ASN A 301 0.05 -2.74 -24.42
CA ASN A 301 -0.65 -3.34 -23.28
C ASN A 301 -0.32 -4.83 -23.11
N ALA A 302 -0.25 -5.58 -24.22
CA ALA A 302 0.14 -6.98 -24.20
C ALA A 302 1.58 -7.18 -23.71
N ALA A 303 2.54 -6.38 -24.20
CA ALA A 303 3.94 -6.43 -23.75
C ALA A 303 4.07 -6.17 -22.25
N VAL A 304 3.36 -5.15 -21.73
CA VAL A 304 3.37 -4.83 -20.29
C VAL A 304 2.83 -5.99 -19.45
N VAL A 305 1.75 -6.63 -19.88
CA VAL A 305 1.16 -7.77 -19.15
C VAL A 305 2.09 -8.99 -19.18
N LEU A 306 2.79 -9.26 -20.30
CA LEU A 306 3.80 -10.32 -20.38
C LEU A 306 4.92 -10.14 -19.35
N GLU A 307 5.48 -8.93 -19.26
CA GLU A 307 6.57 -8.63 -18.33
C GLU A 307 6.13 -8.67 -16.86
N LEU A 308 4.94 -8.13 -16.54
CA LEU A 308 4.39 -8.23 -15.19
C LEU A 308 4.18 -9.68 -14.76
N ALA A 309 3.61 -10.51 -15.63
CA ALA A 309 3.38 -11.91 -15.30
C ALA A 309 4.69 -12.64 -15.01
N LYS A 310 5.73 -12.39 -15.81
CA LYS A 310 7.08 -12.94 -15.58
C LYS A 310 7.66 -12.47 -14.24
N GLY A 311 7.58 -11.18 -13.94
CA GLY A 311 8.11 -10.61 -12.69
C GLY A 311 7.41 -11.11 -11.42
N TYR A 312 6.12 -11.44 -11.51
CA TYR A 312 5.32 -11.91 -10.37
C TYR A 312 5.12 -13.43 -10.33
N GLY A 313 5.70 -14.17 -11.27
CA GLY A 313 5.62 -15.63 -11.33
C GLY A 313 4.22 -16.16 -11.70
N VAL A 314 3.50 -15.45 -12.57
CA VAL A 314 2.18 -15.87 -13.10
C VAL A 314 2.36 -16.60 -14.42
N ASP A 315 1.83 -17.82 -14.53
CA ASP A 315 1.93 -18.61 -15.77
C ASP A 315 1.02 -18.04 -16.85
N LEU A 316 1.58 -17.74 -18.02
CA LEU A 316 0.82 -17.28 -19.19
C LEU A 316 0.64 -18.41 -20.21
N VAL A 317 -0.60 -18.59 -20.67
CA VAL A 317 -0.97 -19.61 -21.67
C VAL A 317 -1.60 -18.92 -22.88
N LEU A 318 -0.94 -19.06 -24.03
CA LEU A 318 -1.39 -18.52 -25.31
C LEU A 318 -1.90 -19.64 -26.25
N PRO A 319 -2.80 -19.33 -27.18
CA PRO A 319 -3.25 -20.28 -28.20
C PRO A 319 -2.10 -20.81 -29.05
N VAL A 320 -2.18 -22.08 -29.46
CA VAL A 320 -1.18 -22.75 -30.31
C VAL A 320 -1.73 -23.08 -31.70
N ASP A 321 -3.04 -23.02 -31.87
CA ASP A 321 -3.75 -23.21 -33.13
C ASP A 321 -5.12 -22.51 -33.13
N HIS A 322 -5.58 -22.16 -34.33
CA HIS A 322 -6.86 -21.47 -34.56
C HIS A 322 -7.66 -22.14 -35.67
N LEU A 323 -8.97 -21.91 -35.63
CA LEU A 323 -9.89 -22.19 -36.72
C LEU A 323 -10.00 -20.92 -37.59
N MET A 324 -9.47 -20.96 -38.81
CA MET A 324 -9.33 -19.81 -39.70
C MET A 324 -10.15 -19.96 -40.98
N ALA A 325 -10.81 -18.89 -41.43
CA ALA A 325 -11.61 -18.88 -42.67
C ALA A 325 -11.47 -17.56 -43.45
N LYS A 326 -11.92 -17.54 -44.71
CA LYS A 326 -12.02 -16.29 -45.49
C LYS A 326 -13.17 -15.45 -44.94
N PRO A 327 -13.11 -14.10 -45.03
CA PRO A 327 -14.21 -13.22 -44.61
C PRO A 327 -15.57 -13.55 -45.24
N THR A 328 -15.55 -14.13 -46.45
CA THR A 328 -16.73 -14.48 -47.25
C THR A 328 -17.15 -15.96 -47.14
N GLY A 329 -16.45 -16.81 -46.37
CA GLY A 329 -16.39 -18.24 -46.67
C GLY A 329 -16.62 -19.23 -45.52
N LEU A 330 -17.49 -20.20 -45.82
CA LEU A 330 -18.04 -21.32 -45.04
C LEU A 330 -17.11 -22.54 -44.84
N ASN A 331 -15.81 -22.43 -45.16
CA ASN A 331 -14.84 -23.56 -45.12
C ASN A 331 -13.66 -23.24 -44.20
N PRO A 332 -13.76 -23.55 -42.90
CA PRO A 332 -12.70 -23.24 -41.94
C PRO A 332 -11.55 -24.26 -41.97
N GLU A 333 -10.32 -23.77 -41.90
CA GLU A 333 -9.10 -24.57 -41.81
C GLU A 333 -8.49 -24.48 -40.40
N LYS A 334 -7.95 -25.60 -39.91
CA LYS A 334 -7.20 -25.66 -38.63
C LYS A 334 -5.75 -25.28 -38.90
N VAL A 335 -5.29 -24.19 -38.32
CA VAL A 335 -3.96 -23.63 -38.59
C VAL A 335 -3.19 -23.46 -37.28
N LYS A 336 -1.98 -24.03 -37.19
CA LYS A 336 -1.06 -23.79 -36.07
C LYS A 336 -0.55 -22.35 -36.13
N VAL A 337 -0.36 -21.71 -34.97
CA VAL A 337 0.05 -20.30 -34.89
C VAL A 337 1.38 -20.04 -35.63
N ASN A 338 2.35 -20.93 -35.52
CA ASN A 338 3.63 -20.83 -36.23
C ASN A 338 3.55 -21.07 -37.76
N LYS A 339 2.39 -21.47 -38.28
CA LYS A 339 2.13 -21.69 -39.72
C LYS A 339 1.23 -20.62 -40.33
N ILE A 340 0.90 -19.55 -39.59
CA ILE A 340 0.11 -18.42 -40.11
C ILE A 340 1.00 -17.55 -41.02
N THR A 341 1.38 -18.11 -42.16
CA THR A 341 2.20 -17.46 -43.19
C THR A 341 1.75 -17.90 -44.59
N GLY A 342 2.24 -17.22 -45.64
CA GLY A 342 1.94 -17.57 -47.03
C GLY A 342 0.44 -17.63 -47.33
N ARG A 343 -0.07 -18.80 -47.75
CA ARG A 343 -1.49 -18.98 -48.12
C ARG A 343 -2.46 -18.68 -46.98
N PHE A 344 -2.05 -18.92 -45.73
CA PHE A 344 -2.90 -18.74 -44.54
C PHE A 344 -2.96 -17.31 -44.05
N ALA A 345 -2.02 -16.45 -44.48
CA ALA A 345 -2.03 -15.04 -44.11
C ALA A 345 -3.31 -14.35 -44.58
N ARG A 346 -3.98 -14.83 -45.63
CA ARG A 346 -5.23 -14.24 -46.15
C ARG A 346 -6.49 -14.66 -45.38
N LEU A 347 -6.37 -15.54 -44.38
CA LEU A 347 -7.48 -16.01 -43.57
C LEU A 347 -7.59 -15.24 -42.26
N ARG A 348 -8.79 -15.23 -41.66
CA ARG A 348 -9.05 -14.67 -40.33
C ARG A 348 -9.33 -15.79 -39.35
N ALA A 349 -8.80 -15.68 -38.14
CA ALA A 349 -9.14 -16.58 -37.04
C ALA A 349 -10.50 -16.20 -36.43
N TYR A 350 -11.38 -17.18 -36.31
CA TYR A 350 -12.74 -17.00 -35.77
C TYR A 350 -12.97 -17.79 -34.48
N ASP A 351 -12.16 -18.81 -34.22
CA ASP A 351 -12.22 -19.63 -33.00
C ASP A 351 -10.84 -20.27 -32.72
N ILE A 352 -10.69 -20.92 -31.55
CA ILE A 352 -9.48 -21.67 -31.17
C ILE A 352 -9.50 -23.12 -31.69
N GLY A 353 -8.32 -23.69 -31.92
CA GLY A 353 -8.16 -25.06 -32.39
C GLY A 353 -8.08 -26.13 -31.29
N PRO A 354 -8.07 -27.43 -31.67
CA PRO A 354 -8.03 -28.55 -30.73
C PRO A 354 -6.72 -28.65 -29.92
N GLY A 355 -5.59 -28.19 -30.46
CA GLY A 355 -4.33 -28.13 -29.72
C GLY A 355 -4.42 -27.15 -28.55
N THR A 356 -5.02 -25.99 -28.78
CA THR A 356 -5.28 -24.97 -27.76
C THR A 356 -6.23 -25.49 -26.70
N LEU A 357 -7.32 -26.16 -27.08
CA LEU A 357 -8.24 -26.78 -26.12
C LEU A 357 -7.55 -27.82 -25.21
N SER A 358 -6.65 -28.63 -25.78
CA SER A 358 -5.86 -29.59 -25.01
C SER A 358 -4.92 -28.90 -24.02
N LEU A 359 -4.32 -27.77 -24.42
CA LEU A 359 -3.47 -26.96 -23.56
C LEU A 359 -4.24 -26.29 -22.42
N ILE A 360 -5.44 -25.78 -22.70
CA ILE A 360 -6.34 -25.20 -21.69
C ILE A 360 -6.71 -26.28 -20.66
N LYS A 361 -7.17 -27.45 -21.13
CA LYS A 361 -7.53 -28.57 -20.26
C LYS A 361 -6.39 -28.95 -19.31
N LYS A 362 -5.15 -29.04 -19.82
CA LYS A 362 -3.96 -29.33 -18.99
C LYS A 362 -3.73 -28.26 -17.91
N ASN A 363 -3.88 -26.98 -18.27
CA ASN A 363 -3.61 -25.88 -17.35
C ASN A 363 -4.73 -25.61 -16.33
N MET A 364 -5.92 -26.17 -16.54
CA MET A 364 -7.03 -26.12 -15.59
C MET A 364 -6.97 -27.20 -14.50
N ILE A 365 -6.10 -28.21 -14.65
CA ILE A 365 -5.97 -29.31 -13.66
C ILE A 365 -5.53 -28.73 -12.31
N GLY A 366 -6.26 -29.07 -11.26
CA GLY A 366 -5.97 -28.62 -9.88
C GLY A 366 -6.42 -27.19 -9.56
N ALA A 367 -7.09 -26.50 -10.49
CA ALA A 367 -7.65 -25.17 -10.21
C ALA A 367 -8.70 -25.24 -9.09
N LYS A 368 -8.54 -24.41 -8.05
CA LYS A 368 -9.54 -24.25 -6.99
C LYS A 368 -10.50 -23.10 -7.28
N THR A 369 -10.05 -22.10 -8.03
CA THR A 369 -10.91 -21.02 -8.55
C THR A 369 -10.71 -20.86 -10.04
N ILE A 370 -11.80 -20.74 -10.79
CA ILE A 370 -11.78 -20.42 -12.22
C ILE A 370 -12.51 -19.10 -12.44
N ILE A 371 -11.89 -18.19 -13.19
CA ILE A 371 -12.54 -17.01 -13.75
C ILE A 371 -12.60 -17.16 -15.26
N PHE A 372 -13.78 -17.02 -15.86
CA PHE A 372 -13.95 -17.00 -17.31
C PHE A 372 -14.60 -15.69 -17.74
N ASN A 373 -13.85 -14.88 -18.51
CA ASN A 373 -14.30 -13.57 -18.96
C ASN A 373 -13.98 -13.31 -20.44
N GLY A 374 -15.00 -13.33 -21.29
CA GLY A 374 -14.91 -13.23 -22.74
C GLY A 374 -14.90 -14.60 -23.44
N ILE A 375 -15.47 -14.65 -24.64
CA ILE A 375 -15.60 -15.86 -25.47
C ILE A 375 -14.35 -16.11 -26.33
N ALA A 376 -14.12 -17.37 -26.73
CA ALA A 376 -13.02 -17.76 -27.61
C ALA A 376 -13.37 -17.64 -29.10
N GLY A 377 -14.60 -18.02 -29.45
CA GLY A 377 -15.22 -17.86 -30.77
C GLY A 377 -16.69 -17.44 -30.64
N LYS A 378 -17.33 -17.09 -31.77
CA LYS A 378 -18.71 -16.58 -31.84
C LYS A 378 -19.71 -17.64 -31.39
N TYR A 379 -20.34 -17.45 -30.23
CA TYR A 379 -21.28 -18.44 -29.66
C TYR A 379 -22.63 -18.48 -30.40
N GLU A 380 -22.93 -17.44 -31.16
CA GLU A 380 -24.12 -17.31 -32.01
C GLU A 380 -24.00 -18.12 -33.30
N ASP A 381 -22.77 -18.33 -33.77
CA ASP A 381 -22.46 -18.98 -35.05
C ASP A 381 -22.09 -20.45 -34.82
N GLU A 382 -22.90 -21.36 -35.35
CA GLU A 382 -22.68 -22.80 -35.18
C GLU A 382 -21.30 -23.26 -35.66
N MET A 383 -20.72 -22.60 -36.66
CA MET A 383 -19.42 -22.95 -37.23
C MET A 383 -18.23 -22.51 -36.35
N PHE A 384 -18.40 -21.43 -35.57
CA PHE A 384 -17.32 -20.78 -34.81
C PHE A 384 -17.57 -20.71 -33.30
N CYS A 385 -18.46 -21.56 -32.78
CA CYS A 385 -18.78 -21.64 -31.35
C CYS A 385 -18.04 -22.76 -30.61
N HIS A 386 -17.32 -23.62 -31.31
CA HIS A 386 -16.76 -24.87 -30.78
C HIS A 386 -15.81 -24.65 -29.60
N GLY A 387 -14.89 -23.69 -29.70
CA GLY A 387 -13.92 -23.37 -28.66
C GLY A 387 -14.59 -22.80 -27.41
N THR A 388 -15.52 -21.86 -27.59
CA THR A 388 -16.31 -21.29 -26.48
C THR A 388 -17.12 -22.38 -25.76
N ASN A 389 -17.83 -23.22 -26.51
CA ASN A 389 -18.63 -24.30 -25.94
C ASN A 389 -17.76 -25.31 -25.17
N HIS A 390 -16.60 -25.67 -25.71
CA HIS A 390 -15.72 -26.64 -25.05
C HIS A 390 -15.07 -26.07 -23.80
N ILE A 391 -14.69 -24.79 -23.79
CA ILE A 391 -14.22 -24.12 -22.56
C ILE A 391 -15.32 -24.15 -21.50
N LEU A 392 -16.57 -23.85 -21.85
CA LEU A 392 -17.68 -23.91 -20.92
C LEU A 392 -17.89 -25.33 -20.38
N ASP A 393 -17.81 -26.35 -21.22
CA ASP A 393 -17.87 -27.75 -20.78
C ASP A 393 -16.75 -28.08 -19.78
N LEU A 394 -15.52 -27.62 -20.04
CA LEU A 394 -14.39 -27.78 -19.12
C LEU A 394 -14.60 -27.04 -17.80
N VAL A 395 -15.12 -25.81 -17.85
CA VAL A 395 -15.45 -25.03 -16.64
C VAL A 395 -16.51 -25.78 -15.84
N PHE A 396 -17.62 -26.19 -16.45
CA PHE A 396 -18.71 -26.87 -15.77
C PHE A 396 -18.33 -28.25 -15.21
N ALA A 397 -17.40 -28.96 -15.86
CA ALA A 397 -16.91 -30.26 -15.40
C ALA A 397 -15.80 -30.17 -14.34
N CYS A 398 -15.13 -29.02 -14.20
CA CYS A 398 -14.03 -28.86 -13.24
C CYS A 398 -14.53 -28.88 -11.80
N GLU A 399 -13.88 -29.57 -10.87
CA GLU A 399 -14.26 -29.64 -9.45
C GLU A 399 -13.85 -28.42 -8.59
N ALA A 400 -13.58 -27.27 -9.24
CA ALA A 400 -13.20 -26.04 -8.56
C ALA A 400 -14.21 -25.62 -7.47
N GLU A 401 -13.68 -25.06 -6.38
CA GLU A 401 -14.47 -24.51 -5.27
C GLU A 401 -15.26 -23.26 -5.67
N SER A 402 -14.77 -22.51 -6.67
CA SER A 402 -15.48 -21.36 -7.23
C SER A 402 -15.30 -21.26 -8.73
N ARG A 403 -16.41 -21.14 -9.47
CA ARG A 403 -16.42 -20.90 -10.91
C ARG A 403 -17.14 -19.59 -11.20
N ILE A 404 -16.39 -18.58 -11.63
CA ILE A 404 -16.86 -17.23 -11.85
C ILE A 404 -16.92 -16.99 -13.36
N ILE A 405 -18.12 -16.84 -13.91
CA ILE A 405 -18.32 -16.49 -15.32
C ILE A 405 -18.76 -15.03 -15.38
N LEU A 406 -17.89 -14.18 -15.93
CA LEU A 406 -18.03 -12.74 -15.96
C LEU A 406 -18.27 -12.24 -17.38
N GLY A 407 -19.16 -11.26 -17.53
CA GLY A 407 -19.32 -10.53 -18.78
C GLY A 407 -20.48 -11.07 -19.63
N LEU A 408 -21.19 -10.14 -20.27
CA LEU A 408 -22.45 -10.42 -20.96
C LEU A 408 -22.32 -11.59 -21.95
N HIS A 409 -21.35 -11.57 -22.86
CA HIS A 409 -21.21 -12.63 -23.86
C HIS A 409 -20.84 -13.99 -23.26
N SER A 410 -19.99 -14.04 -22.23
CA SER A 410 -19.62 -15.30 -21.56
C SER A 410 -20.78 -15.88 -20.78
N VAL A 411 -21.57 -15.03 -20.11
CA VAL A 411 -22.78 -15.44 -19.39
C VAL A 411 -23.84 -15.91 -20.37
N THR A 412 -24.11 -15.16 -21.46
CA THR A 412 -25.05 -15.58 -22.51
C THR A 412 -24.63 -16.90 -23.16
N ALA A 413 -23.34 -17.09 -23.45
CA ALA A 413 -22.82 -18.34 -23.98
C ALA A 413 -22.98 -19.50 -22.98
N ALA A 414 -22.63 -19.28 -21.69
CA ALA A 414 -22.83 -20.25 -20.61
C ALA A 414 -24.29 -20.68 -20.49
N GLN A 415 -25.20 -19.73 -20.57
CA GLN A 415 -26.62 -20.01 -20.45
C GLN A 415 -27.19 -20.68 -21.70
N LYS A 416 -26.79 -20.27 -22.92
CA LYS A 416 -27.14 -20.98 -24.17
C LYS A 416 -26.67 -22.43 -24.11
N ARG A 417 -25.48 -22.67 -23.54
CA ARG A 417 -24.91 -24.01 -23.36
C ARG A 417 -25.68 -24.86 -22.35
N LEU A 418 -26.16 -24.25 -21.26
CA LEU A 418 -26.95 -24.92 -20.22
C LEU A 418 -28.41 -25.18 -20.63
N GLY A 419 -28.97 -24.36 -21.54
CA GLY A 419 -30.37 -24.47 -21.96
C GLY A 419 -31.30 -24.19 -20.79
N THR A 420 -32.16 -25.16 -20.43
CA THR A 420 -33.04 -25.07 -19.25
C THR A 420 -32.41 -25.64 -17.97
N LYS A 421 -31.17 -26.15 -18.02
CA LYS A 421 -30.53 -26.74 -16.84
C LYS A 421 -29.96 -25.64 -15.93
N PRO A 422 -30.05 -25.77 -14.60
CA PRO A 422 -29.34 -24.87 -13.70
C PRO A 422 -27.82 -25.05 -13.84
N PRO A 423 -27.02 -24.02 -13.54
CA PRO A 423 -25.57 -24.13 -13.54
C PRO A 423 -25.11 -25.12 -12.44
N PRO A 424 -23.93 -25.77 -12.59
CA PRO A 424 -23.37 -26.62 -11.55
C PRO A 424 -23.18 -25.86 -10.22
N ALA A 425 -23.26 -26.57 -9.09
CA ALA A 425 -23.05 -25.97 -7.78
C ALA A 425 -21.73 -25.18 -7.71
N ARG A 426 -21.73 -24.05 -6.97
CA ARG A 426 -20.58 -23.12 -6.87
C ARG A 426 -20.17 -22.43 -8.19
N THR A 427 -21.08 -22.38 -9.15
CA THR A 427 -20.93 -21.57 -10.37
C THR A 427 -21.74 -20.29 -10.25
N TYR A 428 -21.06 -19.17 -10.49
CA TYR A 428 -21.61 -17.83 -10.37
C TYR A 428 -21.60 -17.18 -11.76
N LEU A 429 -22.78 -16.79 -12.23
CA LEU A 429 -22.96 -16.11 -13.52
C LEU A 429 -23.18 -14.62 -13.24
N PHE A 430 -22.19 -13.78 -13.53
CA PHE A 430 -22.24 -12.36 -13.20
C PHE A 430 -22.59 -11.51 -14.42
N THR A 431 -23.70 -10.80 -14.33
CA THR A 431 -24.16 -9.86 -15.34
C THR A 431 -23.50 -8.50 -15.25
N ILE A 432 -22.78 -8.20 -14.15
CA ILE A 432 -22.06 -6.96 -13.86
C ILE A 432 -21.03 -6.54 -14.93
N GLY A 433 -20.78 -7.36 -15.96
CA GLY A 433 -20.30 -6.85 -17.26
C GLY A 433 -19.04 -6.01 -17.19
N GLU A 434 -19.12 -4.79 -17.74
CA GLU A 434 -18.07 -3.78 -17.67
C GLU A 434 -17.82 -3.28 -16.25
N ALA A 435 -18.86 -3.12 -15.42
CA ALA A 435 -18.70 -2.81 -14.00
C ALA A 435 -17.82 -3.86 -13.27
N ALA A 436 -17.87 -5.13 -13.67
CA ALA A 436 -17.01 -6.17 -13.09
C ALA A 436 -15.53 -5.94 -13.43
N LEU A 437 -15.26 -5.62 -14.70
CA LEU A 437 -13.91 -5.33 -15.18
C LEU A 437 -13.36 -4.08 -14.51
N LYS A 438 -14.20 -3.04 -14.40
CA LYS A 438 -13.92 -1.84 -13.63
C LYS A 438 -13.59 -2.20 -12.18
N PHE A 439 -14.43 -2.96 -11.49
CA PHE A 439 -14.15 -3.42 -10.12
C PHE A 439 -12.81 -4.16 -9.99
N LEU A 440 -12.49 -5.09 -10.90
CA LEU A 440 -11.20 -5.81 -10.91
C LEU A 440 -10.01 -4.89 -11.26
N ALA A 441 -10.22 -3.90 -12.13
CA ALA A 441 -9.28 -2.80 -12.40
C ALA A 441 -9.15 -1.84 -11.21
N GLY A 442 -9.96 -2.04 -10.17
CA GLY A 442 -10.03 -1.26 -8.96
C GLY A 442 -11.04 -0.12 -9.02
N GLU A 443 -11.71 0.11 -10.15
CA GLU A 443 -12.59 1.24 -10.52
C GLU A 443 -13.82 1.49 -9.63
N ARG A 444 -14.36 2.74 -9.66
CA ARG A 444 -15.49 3.13 -8.77
C ARG A 444 -16.71 2.58 -9.44
N LEU A 445 -17.49 1.85 -8.67
CA LEU A 445 -18.88 1.66 -9.01
C LEU A 445 -19.64 2.86 -8.45
N THR A 446 -19.63 3.95 -9.23
CA THR A 446 -20.08 5.28 -8.79
C THR A 446 -21.51 5.30 -8.29
N ALA A 447 -22.40 4.44 -8.81
CA ALA A 447 -23.78 4.33 -8.33
C ALA A 447 -23.88 3.79 -6.89
N LEU A 448 -22.87 3.05 -6.40
CA LEU A 448 -22.85 2.51 -5.04
C LEU A 448 -22.56 3.58 -3.99
N ASN A 449 -21.96 4.72 -4.38
CA ASN A 449 -21.72 5.85 -3.47
C ASN A 449 -23.02 6.47 -2.93
N HIS A 450 -24.15 6.07 -3.50
CA HIS A 450 -25.48 6.63 -3.26
C HIS A 450 -26.39 5.70 -2.44
N LEU A 451 -25.89 4.54 -2.00
CA LEU A 451 -26.64 3.55 -1.22
C LEU A 451 -26.19 3.55 0.25
N ASP A 452 -27.14 3.51 1.18
CA ASP A 452 -27.00 3.56 2.64
C ASP A 452 -26.63 2.21 3.29
N ASP A 453 -26.95 1.10 2.63
CA ASP A 453 -26.87 -0.27 3.17
C ASP A 453 -25.59 -1.03 2.77
N LEU A 454 -24.96 -0.55 1.70
CA LEU A 454 -23.55 -0.74 1.46
C LEU A 454 -22.81 0.20 2.42
N PRO A 455 -21.73 -0.27 3.09
CA PRO A 455 -21.01 0.53 4.07
C PRO A 455 -20.65 1.91 3.50
N VAL A 456 -21.35 2.95 3.95
CA VAL A 456 -21.22 4.28 3.34
C VAL A 456 -19.87 4.90 3.67
N LYS A 457 -19.26 5.35 2.58
CA LYS A 457 -18.04 6.15 2.44
C LYS A 457 -16.77 5.43 2.86
N GLY A 458 -16.42 4.41 2.08
CA GLY A 458 -15.39 4.60 1.04
C GLY A 458 -14.62 3.36 0.55
N GLN A 459 -15.09 2.17 0.88
CA GLN A 459 -14.71 0.97 0.12
C GLN A 459 -15.50 0.90 -1.19
N LEU A 460 -15.09 1.71 -2.16
CA LEU A 460 -15.06 1.44 -3.61
C LEU A 460 -14.56 2.71 -4.32
N LYS A 461 -13.32 3.07 -4.01
CA LYS A 461 -12.51 3.96 -4.83
C LYS A 461 -11.44 3.15 -5.59
N PRO A 462 -11.33 3.23 -6.92
CA PRO A 462 -10.07 3.14 -7.62
C PRO A 462 -9.29 4.36 -7.29
N LYS A 463 -8.00 4.09 -7.38
CA LYS A 463 -7.01 4.99 -7.92
C LYS A 463 -7.61 5.94 -8.96
N GLU A 464 -7.27 7.21 -8.87
CA GLU A 464 -7.30 8.07 -10.05
C GLU A 464 -6.64 7.33 -11.22
N PRO A 465 -7.18 7.40 -12.46
CA PRO A 465 -6.55 6.76 -13.60
C PRO A 465 -5.10 7.23 -13.63
N ALA A 466 -4.17 6.27 -13.52
CA ALA A 466 -2.76 6.57 -13.72
C ALA A 466 -2.65 7.09 -15.15
N LYS A 467 -2.32 8.38 -15.30
CA LYS A 467 -1.95 8.94 -16.60
C LYS A 467 -0.95 7.98 -17.27
N GLU A 468 -1.11 7.72 -18.57
CA GLU A 468 -0.22 6.82 -19.28
C GLU A 468 1.23 7.26 -19.07
N LYS A 469 2.07 6.31 -18.64
CA LYS A 469 3.45 6.56 -18.28
C LYS A 469 4.37 6.07 -19.38
N VAL A 470 5.24 6.92 -19.90
CA VAL A 470 6.25 6.58 -20.90
C VAL A 470 7.47 5.91 -20.25
N ASN A 471 7.99 4.85 -20.86
CA ASN A 471 9.20 4.17 -20.35
C ASN A 471 10.45 4.92 -20.84
N LEU A 472 11.23 5.47 -19.92
CA LEU A 472 12.44 6.24 -20.22
C LEU A 472 13.50 5.44 -20.97
N ASN A 473 13.52 4.11 -20.82
CA ASN A 473 14.49 3.23 -21.49
C ASN A 473 14.10 2.90 -22.91
N ALA A 474 12.80 2.90 -23.20
CA ALA A 474 12.26 2.52 -24.50
C ALA A 474 11.90 3.72 -25.38
N ALA A 475 11.70 4.90 -24.79
CA ALA A 475 11.21 6.07 -25.49
C ALA A 475 12.26 6.72 -26.40
N ASN A 476 11.82 7.22 -27.54
CA ASN A 476 12.60 8.09 -28.43
C ASN A 476 12.40 9.58 -28.12
N GLU A 477 13.16 10.46 -28.78
CA GLU A 477 13.14 11.92 -28.54
C GLU A 477 11.73 12.52 -28.71
N GLU A 478 11.00 12.13 -29.77
CA GLU A 478 9.63 12.61 -30.05
C GLU A 478 8.61 12.10 -29.02
N GLU A 479 8.75 10.86 -28.54
CA GLU A 479 7.90 10.28 -27.50
C GLU A 479 8.11 10.95 -26.14
N LEU A 480 9.36 11.25 -25.77
CA LEU A 480 9.67 11.98 -24.55
C LEU A 480 9.11 13.42 -24.59
N GLU A 481 9.23 14.12 -25.72
CA GLU A 481 8.63 15.44 -25.91
C GLU A 481 7.11 15.40 -25.76
N ARG A 482 6.45 14.42 -26.40
CA ARG A 482 4.99 14.32 -26.45
C ARG A 482 4.37 13.87 -25.12
N PHE A 483 4.93 12.85 -24.46
CA PHE A 483 4.35 12.26 -23.24
C PHE A 483 4.76 12.97 -21.96
N LEU A 484 5.95 13.57 -21.92
CA LEU A 484 6.44 14.30 -20.74
C LEU A 484 6.20 15.81 -20.88
N GLU A 485 5.78 16.27 -22.07
CA GLU A 485 5.58 17.68 -22.42
C GLU A 485 6.81 18.53 -22.00
N ILE A 486 7.99 18.04 -22.38
CA ILE A 486 9.30 18.67 -22.12
C ILE A 486 9.89 19.20 -23.42
N LYS A 487 10.83 20.16 -23.32
CA LYS A 487 11.50 20.71 -24.51
C LYS A 487 12.39 19.67 -25.18
N ARG A 488 12.48 19.70 -26.50
CA ARG A 488 13.38 18.89 -27.34
C ARG A 488 14.82 18.78 -26.81
N GLY A 489 15.41 19.89 -26.38
CA GLY A 489 16.75 19.90 -25.80
C GLY A 489 16.88 19.04 -24.54
N LEU A 490 15.83 18.97 -23.71
CA LEU A 490 15.79 18.13 -22.52
C LEU A 490 15.56 16.66 -22.87
N ALA A 491 14.64 16.37 -23.79
CA ALA A 491 14.42 15.01 -24.30
C ALA A 491 15.72 14.42 -24.85
N LYS A 492 16.47 15.20 -25.64
CA LYS A 492 17.79 14.82 -26.16
C LYS A 492 18.82 14.59 -25.06
N ASN A 493 18.81 15.40 -24.00
CA ASN A 493 19.69 15.19 -22.85
C ASN A 493 19.34 13.91 -22.08
N ILE A 494 18.06 13.56 -21.96
CA ILE A 494 17.59 12.31 -21.34
C ILE A 494 18.10 11.09 -22.14
N ILE A 495 17.96 11.13 -23.47
CA ILE A 495 18.47 10.07 -24.38
C ILE A 495 20.00 9.95 -24.29
N ASN A 496 20.72 11.07 -24.39
CA ASN A 496 22.18 11.05 -24.28
C ASN A 496 22.66 10.54 -22.93
N HIS A 497 21.94 10.85 -21.84
CA HIS A 497 22.28 10.36 -20.51
C HIS A 497 22.01 8.86 -20.39
N ARG A 498 20.87 8.37 -20.92
CA ARG A 498 20.59 6.93 -21.06
C ARG A 498 21.72 6.20 -21.77
N ASP A 499 22.11 6.69 -22.94
CA ASP A 499 23.13 6.04 -23.77
C ASP A 499 24.51 5.98 -23.09
N ASN A 500 24.77 6.86 -22.11
CA ASN A 500 25.99 6.84 -21.29
C ASN A 500 25.93 5.89 -20.09
N ILE A 501 24.75 5.66 -19.52
CA ILE A 501 24.57 4.80 -18.33
C ILE A 501 24.00 3.41 -18.68
N GLY A 502 23.64 3.19 -19.94
CA GLY A 502 22.93 2.00 -20.44
C GLY A 502 21.41 2.19 -20.38
N GLU A 503 20.81 1.89 -19.23
CA GLU A 503 19.37 2.03 -19.00
C GLU A 503 19.13 2.82 -17.69
N PHE A 504 18.08 3.62 -17.66
CA PHE A 504 17.51 4.15 -16.42
C PHE A 504 16.88 3.01 -15.63
N GLU A 505 17.60 2.50 -14.63
CA GLU A 505 17.07 1.55 -13.65
C GLU A 505 15.93 2.18 -12.82
N ARG A 506 15.89 3.52 -12.68
CA ARG A 506 14.89 4.28 -11.89
C ARG A 506 14.68 5.70 -12.41
N ILE A 507 13.49 6.28 -12.20
CA ILE A 507 13.17 7.63 -12.69
C ILE A 507 14.03 8.72 -12.02
N SER A 508 14.47 8.51 -10.76
CA SER A 508 15.31 9.46 -10.04
C SER A 508 16.69 9.69 -10.67
N GLN A 509 17.18 8.78 -11.52
CA GLN A 509 18.40 8.99 -12.32
C GLN A 509 18.24 10.13 -13.34
N VAL A 510 17.00 10.52 -13.68
CA VAL A 510 16.73 11.68 -14.53
C VAL A 510 17.17 12.99 -13.87
N PHE A 511 17.33 13.06 -12.55
CA PHE A 511 17.93 14.23 -11.88
C PHE A 511 19.40 14.47 -12.27
N ALA A 512 20.11 13.45 -12.72
CA ALA A 512 21.49 13.59 -13.18
C ALA A 512 21.57 14.10 -14.63
N VAL A 513 20.43 14.20 -15.33
CA VAL A 513 20.34 14.71 -16.70
C VAL A 513 20.48 16.23 -16.70
N PRO A 514 21.43 16.79 -17.47
CA PRO A 514 21.60 18.23 -17.58
C PRO A 514 20.31 18.93 -18.06
N GLY A 515 19.87 19.95 -17.31
CA GLY A 515 18.68 20.74 -17.63
C GLY A 515 17.41 20.33 -16.89
N VAL A 516 17.38 19.18 -16.20
CA VAL A 516 16.20 18.72 -15.45
C VAL A 516 16.03 19.53 -14.15
N THR A 517 14.92 20.28 -14.05
CA THR A 517 14.51 21.01 -12.84
C THR A 517 13.54 20.19 -11.96
N ILE A 518 13.23 20.59 -10.72
CA ILE A 518 12.22 19.90 -9.88
C ILE A 518 10.84 19.88 -10.56
N LYS A 519 10.47 20.97 -11.24
CA LYS A 519 9.22 21.06 -12.00
C LYS A 519 9.18 20.04 -13.14
N GLU A 520 10.28 19.89 -13.87
CA GLU A 520 10.39 18.90 -14.95
C GLU A 520 10.52 17.48 -14.41
N TYR A 521 11.28 17.26 -13.35
CA TYR A 521 11.40 15.96 -12.70
C TYR A 521 10.05 15.46 -12.17
N THR A 522 9.27 16.31 -11.50
CA THR A 522 7.92 15.95 -11.02
C THR A 522 7.01 15.61 -12.20
N LYS A 523 7.09 16.37 -13.28
CA LYS A 523 6.36 16.11 -14.53
C LYS A 523 6.78 14.78 -15.15
N ILE A 524 8.09 14.51 -15.23
CA ILE A 524 8.65 13.28 -15.76
C ILE A 524 8.24 12.08 -14.90
N ARG A 525 8.32 12.18 -13.57
CA ARG A 525 7.92 11.15 -12.61
C ARG A 525 6.43 10.81 -12.67
N GLU A 526 5.58 11.81 -12.87
CA GLU A 526 4.14 11.62 -13.00
C GLU A 526 3.78 10.86 -14.28
N HIS A 527 4.56 11.05 -15.35
CA HIS A 527 4.25 10.57 -16.69
C HIS A 527 5.28 9.55 -17.22
N ALA A 528 6.18 9.04 -16.39
CA ALA A 528 7.15 8.00 -16.75
C ALA A 528 7.16 6.81 -15.76
N VAL A 529 7.63 5.64 -16.20
CA VAL A 529 7.71 4.40 -15.39
C VAL A 529 9.13 3.83 -15.27
N ALA A 530 9.48 3.50 -14.03
CA ALA A 530 10.31 2.39 -13.53
C ALA A 530 9.62 1.91 -12.21
N MET A 531 9.71 0.65 -11.76
CA MET A 531 8.98 0.18 -10.54
C MET A 531 9.48 0.89 -9.27
N PRO A 532 8.60 1.35 -8.34
CA PRO A 532 9.06 1.95 -7.10
C PRO A 532 9.59 0.92 -6.12
N SER A 533 10.91 0.86 -6.02
CA SER A 533 11.61 0.15 -4.95
C SER A 533 11.36 0.85 -3.60
N PRO A 534 11.59 0.19 -2.45
CA PRO A 534 11.55 0.84 -1.13
C PRO A 534 12.36 2.14 -1.07
N LEU A 535 13.44 2.22 -1.85
CA LEU A 535 14.26 3.41 -1.99
C LEU A 535 13.48 4.57 -2.63
N GLU A 536 12.63 4.33 -3.62
CA GLU A 536 11.78 5.37 -4.21
C GLU A 536 10.73 5.92 -3.23
N VAL A 537 10.28 5.11 -2.26
CA VAL A 537 9.39 5.57 -1.19
C VAL A 537 10.14 6.54 -0.27
N ALA A 538 11.36 6.19 0.15
CA ALA A 538 12.21 7.07 0.94
C ALA A 538 12.54 8.36 0.17
N GLU A 539 12.94 8.26 -1.10
CA GLU A 539 13.22 9.41 -1.97
C GLU A 539 11.99 10.33 -2.13
N SER A 540 10.79 9.75 -2.24
CA SER A 540 9.54 10.50 -2.32
C SER A 540 9.21 11.26 -1.03
N GLN A 541 9.43 10.64 0.13
CA GLN A 541 9.25 11.30 1.44
C GLN A 541 10.26 12.43 1.62
N PHE A 542 11.52 12.20 1.23
CA PHE A 542 12.57 13.22 1.26
C PHE A 542 12.24 14.40 0.36
N ALA A 543 11.76 14.16 -0.87
CA ALA A 543 11.48 15.21 -1.84
C ALA A 543 10.52 16.27 -1.28
N VAL A 544 9.40 15.84 -0.67
CA VAL A 544 8.40 16.73 -0.05
C VAL A 544 9.03 17.63 0.99
N VAL A 545 9.84 17.07 1.90
CA VAL A 545 10.45 17.84 2.98
C VAL A 545 11.60 18.72 2.48
N SER A 546 12.36 18.24 1.50
CA SER A 546 13.47 18.98 0.90
C SER A 546 13.03 20.30 0.28
N ASP A 547 11.80 20.35 -0.26
CA ASP A 547 11.21 21.55 -0.85
C ASP A 547 10.69 22.50 0.24
N ILE A 548 10.08 21.96 1.31
CA ILE A 548 9.64 22.75 2.47
C ILE A 548 10.84 23.44 3.14
N LEU A 549 11.97 22.73 3.25
CA LEU A 549 13.23 23.24 3.81
C LEU A 549 14.06 24.04 2.81
N ARG A 550 13.69 24.04 1.51
CA ARG A 550 14.44 24.72 0.44
C ARG A 550 15.91 24.28 0.35
N LEU A 551 16.16 22.98 0.52
CA LEU A 551 17.52 22.44 0.55
C LEU A 551 18.24 22.70 -0.79
N PRO A 552 19.48 23.22 -0.78
CA PRO A 552 20.31 23.34 -1.98
C PRO A 552 20.56 21.99 -2.66
N LEU A 553 20.74 21.99 -3.99
CA LEU A 553 20.87 20.75 -4.76
C LEU A 553 22.03 19.85 -4.30
N PHE A 554 23.18 20.44 -3.94
CA PHE A 554 24.32 19.65 -3.44
C PHE A 554 23.98 18.92 -2.14
N LEU A 555 23.25 19.59 -1.23
CA LEU A 555 22.84 19.04 0.06
C LEU A 555 21.76 17.97 -0.14
N LYS A 556 20.82 18.17 -1.08
CA LYS A 556 19.85 17.12 -1.47
C LYS A 556 20.55 15.85 -1.95
N LYS A 557 21.61 15.98 -2.75
CA LYS A 557 22.40 14.81 -3.23
C LYS A 557 23.07 14.08 -2.08
N LYS A 558 23.68 14.80 -1.13
CA LYS A 558 24.34 14.19 0.03
C LYS A 558 23.35 13.48 0.96
N LEU A 559 22.19 14.06 1.20
CA LEU A 559 21.18 13.49 2.11
C LEU A 559 20.38 12.32 1.53
N LEU A 560 20.57 11.99 0.24
CA LEU A 560 19.95 10.83 -0.43
C LEU A 560 20.96 9.73 -0.76
N ALA A 561 22.23 10.08 -0.92
CA ALA A 561 23.27 9.12 -1.28
C ALA A 561 23.86 8.49 -0.01
N PRO A 562 23.96 7.15 0.06
CA PRO A 562 24.67 6.53 1.17
C PRO A 562 26.17 6.84 1.11
N GLU A 563 26.75 7.21 2.25
CA GLU A 563 28.20 7.41 2.41
C GLU A 563 29.01 6.14 2.10
N ARG A 564 28.47 4.95 2.41
CA ARG A 564 29.17 3.68 2.20
C ARG A 564 28.21 2.52 1.97
N VAL A 565 28.58 1.61 1.08
CA VAL A 565 27.86 0.36 0.81
C VAL A 565 28.85 -0.80 0.78
N GLU A 566 28.68 -1.74 1.69
CA GLU A 566 29.42 -3.00 1.73
C GLU A 566 28.55 -4.14 1.20
N THR A 567 29.11 -4.88 0.24
CA THR A 567 28.56 -6.16 -0.23
C THR A 567 29.58 -7.25 0.09
N LEU A 568 29.15 -8.22 0.88
CA LEU A 568 29.95 -9.33 1.40
C LEU A 568 29.41 -10.64 0.85
N ARG A 569 30.31 -11.52 0.41
CA ARG A 569 29.98 -12.92 0.17
C ARG A 569 30.38 -13.72 1.40
N LEU A 570 29.42 -14.38 2.04
CA LEU A 570 29.56 -15.18 3.24
C LEU A 570 29.46 -16.67 2.87
N SER A 571 30.22 -17.53 3.56
CA SER A 571 30.30 -18.98 3.38
C SER A 571 30.77 -19.47 1.98
N GLU A 572 31.16 -20.74 1.88
CA GLU A 572 31.47 -21.40 0.60
C GLU A 572 30.22 -21.59 -0.30
N GLU A 573 29.01 -21.55 0.27
CA GLU A 573 27.73 -21.69 -0.45
C GLU A 573 27.23 -20.38 -1.10
N GLY A 574 27.94 -19.25 -0.91
CA GLY A 574 27.66 -18.00 -1.64
C GLY A 574 26.52 -17.15 -1.10
N ILE A 575 26.24 -17.19 0.21
CA ILE A 575 25.32 -16.26 0.90
C ILE A 575 25.82 -14.81 0.70
N ILE A 576 24.92 -13.85 0.49
CA ILE A 576 25.27 -12.44 0.34
C ILE A 576 24.81 -11.65 1.56
N GLY A 577 25.69 -10.83 2.11
CA GLY A 577 25.40 -9.87 3.16
C GLY A 577 25.65 -8.44 2.68
N TYR A 578 24.80 -7.51 3.09
CA TYR A 578 24.94 -6.08 2.84
C TYR A 578 25.14 -5.32 4.14
N ARG A 579 25.87 -4.21 4.09
CA ARG A 579 25.87 -3.18 5.14
C ARG A 579 25.94 -1.80 4.49
N VAL A 580 24.92 -0.98 4.69
CA VAL A 580 24.82 0.37 4.13
C VAL A 580 24.95 1.38 5.25
N HIS A 581 25.87 2.32 5.13
CA HIS A 581 25.94 3.52 5.95
C HIS A 581 25.35 4.66 5.12
N HIS A 582 24.25 5.23 5.60
CA HIS A 582 23.58 6.30 4.87
C HIS A 582 24.25 7.65 5.15
N ASN A 583 24.32 8.04 6.41
CA ASN A 583 24.85 9.33 6.82
C ASN A 583 25.44 9.24 8.23
N SER A 584 26.56 9.90 8.48
CA SER A 584 27.29 9.94 9.76
C SER A 584 27.50 11.36 10.31
N ALA A 585 26.89 12.40 9.71
CA ALA A 585 27.12 13.79 10.15
C ALA A 585 26.71 14.05 11.59
N ARG A 586 25.75 13.26 12.11
CA ARG A 586 25.29 13.35 13.50
C ARG A 586 26.09 12.53 14.51
N GLY A 587 27.03 11.70 14.05
CA GLY A 587 27.74 10.72 14.87
C GLY A 587 27.77 9.33 14.19
N PRO A 588 28.16 8.26 14.93
CA PRO A 588 28.30 6.93 14.35
C PRO A 588 27.01 6.43 13.71
N ALA A 589 27.13 5.66 12.65
CA ALA A 589 25.99 5.10 11.96
C ALA A 589 25.30 4.04 12.84
N LYS A 590 23.97 4.02 12.82
CA LYS A 590 23.18 3.08 13.65
C LYS A 590 22.13 2.37 12.84
N GLY A 591 22.06 1.06 13.00
CA GLY A 591 20.89 0.30 12.60
C GLY A 591 21.10 -1.21 12.52
N GLY A 592 19.99 -1.92 12.66
CA GLY A 592 20.01 -3.38 12.72
C GLY A 592 20.37 -4.08 11.41
N PHE A 593 20.57 -5.39 11.48
CA PHE A 593 20.67 -6.24 10.30
C PHE A 593 19.64 -7.38 10.37
N ARG A 594 19.05 -7.70 9.22
CA ARG A 594 18.02 -8.75 9.08
C ARG A 594 18.52 -9.94 8.30
N GLU A 595 17.88 -11.08 8.49
CA GLU A 595 18.06 -12.26 7.66
C GLU A 595 16.74 -12.61 6.98
N HIS A 596 16.70 -12.48 5.65
CA HIS A 596 15.50 -12.82 4.88
C HIS A 596 15.88 -13.24 3.45
N PRO A 597 15.21 -14.24 2.84
CA PRO A 597 15.55 -14.70 1.49
C PRO A 597 15.31 -13.66 0.39
N GLU A 598 14.48 -12.66 0.64
CA GLU A 598 14.14 -11.60 -0.32
C GLU A 598 14.90 -10.27 -0.08
N VAL A 599 15.89 -10.24 0.82
CA VAL A 599 16.69 -9.01 1.06
C VAL A 599 17.29 -8.51 -0.26
N SER A 600 17.09 -7.24 -0.54
CA SER A 600 17.72 -6.54 -1.68
C SER A 600 18.55 -5.33 -1.21
N LEU A 601 19.52 -4.89 -2.02
CA LEU A 601 20.34 -3.72 -1.67
C LEU A 601 19.50 -2.44 -1.55
N ASP A 602 18.50 -2.25 -2.41
CA ASP A 602 17.63 -1.07 -2.39
C ASP A 602 16.75 -1.02 -1.13
N GLU A 603 16.26 -2.18 -0.66
CA GLU A 603 15.59 -2.28 0.63
C GLU A 603 16.52 -1.85 1.77
N VAL A 604 17.77 -2.34 1.79
CA VAL A 604 18.75 -2.01 2.83
C VAL A 604 19.13 -0.51 2.79
N ARG A 605 19.24 0.10 1.60
CA ARG A 605 19.46 1.54 1.42
C ARG A 605 18.30 2.37 1.97
N ALA A 606 17.06 2.01 1.62
CA ALA A 606 15.86 2.70 2.11
C ALA A 606 15.78 2.65 3.65
N LEU A 607 16.03 1.48 4.23
CA LEU A 607 16.04 1.30 5.68
C LEU A 607 17.16 2.11 6.36
N ALA A 608 18.34 2.24 5.73
CA ALA A 608 19.43 3.07 6.27
C ALA A 608 19.09 4.58 6.25
N ILE A 609 18.39 5.05 5.21
CA ILE A 609 17.84 6.42 5.14
C ILE A 609 16.87 6.64 6.30
N TRP A 610 15.88 5.76 6.47
CA TRP A 610 14.92 5.87 7.57
C TRP A 610 15.57 5.79 8.95
N MET A 611 16.62 4.98 9.13
CA MET A 611 17.38 4.96 10.37
C MET A 611 18.05 6.30 10.66
N THR A 612 18.56 6.99 9.65
CA THR A 612 19.14 8.33 9.81
C THR A 612 18.10 9.31 10.34
N TRP A 613 16.91 9.33 9.73
CA TRP A 613 15.82 10.21 10.15
C TRP A 613 15.29 9.83 11.54
N LYS A 614 15.19 8.54 11.82
CA LYS A 614 14.73 8.02 13.11
C LYS A 614 15.71 8.33 14.25
N CYS A 615 17.01 8.26 14.03
CA CYS A 615 18.01 8.70 14.99
C CYS A 615 17.94 10.22 15.21
N ALA A 616 17.79 10.99 14.13
CA ALA A 616 17.73 12.44 14.22
C ALA A 616 16.48 12.95 14.96
N ILE A 617 15.32 12.34 14.72
CA ILE A 617 14.09 12.69 15.43
C ILE A 617 14.12 12.22 16.89
N ALA A 618 14.74 11.06 17.17
CA ALA A 618 14.95 10.54 18.51
C ALA A 618 15.87 11.41 19.37
N GLY A 619 16.51 12.42 18.78
CA GLY A 619 17.37 13.37 19.48
C GLY A 619 18.66 12.73 19.98
N ILE A 620 19.16 11.68 19.32
CA ILE A 620 20.37 10.96 19.71
C ILE A 620 21.53 11.28 18.74
N PRO A 621 22.80 11.21 19.20
CA PRO A 621 23.97 11.56 18.38
C PRO A 621 24.37 10.41 17.45
N TYR A 622 23.45 9.96 16.61
CA TYR A 622 23.67 8.90 15.62
C TYR A 622 23.30 9.32 14.21
N GLY A 623 24.07 8.80 13.27
CA GLY A 623 23.69 8.65 11.89
C GLY A 623 22.77 7.45 11.66
N GLY A 624 22.71 6.97 10.42
CA GLY A 624 21.89 5.81 10.06
C GLY A 624 22.62 4.79 9.21
N SER A 625 22.39 3.52 9.52
CA SER A 625 22.87 2.37 8.75
C SER A 625 21.84 1.25 8.72
N LYS A 626 22.04 0.26 7.85
CA LYS A 626 21.29 -0.99 7.88
C LYS A 626 22.10 -2.13 7.29
N GLY A 627 21.87 -3.34 7.78
CA GLY A 627 22.40 -4.56 7.16
C GLY A 627 21.29 -5.50 6.71
N GLY A 628 21.64 -6.45 5.84
CA GLY A 628 20.73 -7.50 5.44
C GLY A 628 21.51 -8.68 4.88
N ILE A 629 21.13 -9.89 5.27
CA ILE A 629 21.76 -11.14 4.83
C ILE A 629 20.69 -11.94 4.09
N ILE A 630 21.01 -12.37 2.87
CA ILE A 630 20.13 -13.20 2.03
C ILE A 630 20.18 -14.63 2.55
N ALA A 631 19.38 -14.92 3.57
CA ALA A 631 19.30 -16.21 4.24
C ALA A 631 17.89 -16.49 4.76
N SER A 632 17.51 -17.77 4.85
CA SER A 632 16.29 -18.22 5.51
C SER A 632 16.64 -18.98 6.79
N PRO A 633 16.66 -18.31 7.97
CA PRO A 633 17.13 -18.94 9.21
C PRO A 633 16.28 -20.13 9.65
N ARG A 634 15.01 -20.22 9.25
CA ARG A 634 14.16 -21.41 9.49
C ARG A 634 14.70 -22.69 8.87
N ASN A 635 15.52 -22.56 7.83
CA ASN A 635 16.12 -23.67 7.10
C ASN A 635 17.59 -23.90 7.50
N LEU A 636 18.12 -23.15 8.45
CA LEU A 636 19.49 -23.27 8.94
C LEU A 636 19.50 -23.96 10.30
N LEU A 637 20.47 -24.86 10.49
CA LEU A 637 20.82 -25.32 11.83
C LEU A 637 21.44 -24.15 12.60
N GLU A 638 21.11 -24.02 13.89
CA GLU A 638 21.61 -22.95 14.77
C GLU A 638 23.13 -22.79 14.72
N ARG A 639 23.87 -23.90 14.64
CA ARG A 639 25.33 -23.89 14.47
C ARG A 639 25.79 -23.20 13.17
N LYS A 640 25.08 -23.41 12.06
CA LYS A 640 25.41 -22.80 10.75
C LYS A 640 25.06 -21.32 10.77
N ASP A 641 23.95 -20.95 11.39
CA ASP A 641 23.53 -19.57 11.61
C ASP A 641 24.58 -18.79 12.41
N ALA A 642 25.04 -19.34 13.55
CA ALA A 642 26.11 -18.73 14.35
C ALA A 642 27.39 -18.49 13.53
N LEU A 643 27.79 -19.43 12.66
CA LEU A 643 28.95 -19.26 11.77
C LEU A 643 28.76 -18.11 10.77
N VAL A 644 27.56 -17.96 10.20
CA VAL A 644 27.24 -16.87 9.27
C VAL A 644 27.33 -15.51 9.98
N ILE A 645 26.77 -15.39 11.19
CA ILE A 645 26.83 -14.15 11.98
C ILE A 645 28.27 -13.78 12.35
N ARG A 646 29.06 -14.76 12.77
CA ARG A 646 30.48 -14.55 13.08
C ARG A 646 31.25 -14.11 11.85
N GLU A 647 31.10 -14.79 10.72
CA GLU A 647 31.77 -14.40 9.48
C GLU A 647 31.38 -13.00 9.02
N TYR A 648 30.10 -12.64 9.17
CA TYR A 648 29.61 -11.29 8.86
C TYR A 648 30.26 -10.24 9.77
N SER A 649 30.33 -10.47 11.09
CA SER A 649 31.02 -9.60 12.06
C SER A 649 32.50 -9.39 11.70
N ARG A 650 33.23 -10.51 11.51
CA ARG A 650 34.66 -10.49 11.17
C ARG A 650 34.94 -9.75 9.86
N LYS A 651 34.21 -10.05 8.78
CA LYS A 651 34.42 -9.40 7.48
C LYS A 651 34.12 -7.91 7.50
N LEU A 652 33.08 -7.48 8.23
CA LEU A 652 32.81 -6.06 8.41
C LEU A 652 33.92 -5.36 9.19
N LYS A 653 34.44 -5.99 10.24
CA LYS A 653 35.55 -5.45 11.02
C LYS A 653 36.84 -5.33 10.19
N GLU A 654 37.20 -6.37 9.45
CA GLU A 654 38.38 -6.37 8.56
C GLU A 654 38.34 -5.24 7.53
N ARG A 655 37.14 -4.88 7.05
CA ARG A 655 36.94 -3.74 6.15
C ARG A 655 36.90 -2.39 6.86
N GLY A 656 37.00 -2.35 8.19
CA GLY A 656 36.79 -1.13 8.97
C GLY A 656 35.41 -0.53 8.73
N ALA A 657 34.37 -1.37 8.60
CA ALA A 657 32.99 -0.95 8.35
C ALA A 657 32.13 -0.93 9.63
N ILE A 658 32.64 -1.42 10.76
CA ILE A 658 31.95 -1.43 12.05
C ILE A 658 32.92 -1.04 13.17
N GLY A 659 32.38 -0.45 14.23
CA GLY A 659 33.17 -0.02 15.38
C GLY A 659 32.32 0.81 16.34
N PRO A 660 32.68 0.88 17.63
CA PRO A 660 31.87 1.54 18.65
C PRO A 660 31.64 3.03 18.40
N HIS A 661 32.54 3.68 17.65
CA HIS A 661 32.44 5.10 17.26
C HIS A 661 32.28 5.29 15.75
N LEU A 662 31.98 4.22 15.00
CA LEU A 662 31.84 4.24 13.54
C LEU A 662 30.45 3.78 13.08
N ASP A 663 30.10 2.52 13.39
CA ASP A 663 28.83 1.91 13.01
C ASP A 663 28.47 0.81 14.00
N ILE A 664 27.24 0.88 14.50
CA ILE A 664 26.76 0.08 15.64
C ILE A 664 25.54 -0.78 15.21
N PRO A 665 25.74 -2.06 14.84
CA PRO A 665 24.65 -2.96 14.51
C PRO A 665 23.65 -3.22 15.67
N ALA A 666 22.54 -3.86 15.33
CA ALA A 666 21.46 -4.23 16.25
C ALA A 666 20.62 -5.38 15.67
N PRO A 667 19.71 -5.98 16.46
CA PRO A 667 18.70 -6.88 15.96
C PRO A 667 17.71 -6.20 15.01
N ASP A 668 17.15 -7.01 14.11
CA ASP A 668 16.06 -6.71 13.18
C ASP A 668 15.33 -8.03 12.85
N VAL A 669 14.59 -8.10 11.73
CA VAL A 669 13.83 -9.29 11.33
C VAL A 669 14.73 -10.54 11.30
N ASN A 670 14.31 -11.57 12.04
CA ASN A 670 14.99 -12.86 12.23
C ASN A 670 16.37 -12.82 12.91
N THR A 671 16.74 -11.70 13.54
CA THR A 671 17.91 -11.61 14.42
C THR A 671 17.49 -11.25 15.84
N ASN A 672 18.29 -11.63 16.85
CA ASN A 672 17.92 -11.53 18.26
C ASN A 672 19.15 -11.28 19.15
N ALA A 673 18.93 -11.23 20.47
CA ALA A 673 19.97 -10.97 21.46
C ALA A 673 21.11 -12.00 21.41
N THR A 674 20.81 -13.29 21.24
CA THR A 674 21.80 -14.36 21.09
C THR A 674 22.74 -14.08 19.92
N LYS A 675 22.20 -13.66 18.76
CA LYS A 675 23.02 -13.31 17.60
C LYS A 675 23.90 -12.09 17.84
N MET A 676 23.44 -11.10 18.62
CA MET A 676 24.28 -9.96 19.00
C MET A 676 25.44 -10.38 19.91
N ALA A 677 25.22 -11.36 20.79
CA ALA A 677 26.27 -11.93 21.62
C ALA A 677 27.34 -12.64 20.78
N TRP A 678 26.95 -13.43 19.77
CA TRP A 678 27.89 -14.04 18.82
C TRP A 678 28.65 -12.98 18.01
N PHE A 679 27.98 -11.90 17.62
CA PHE A 679 28.56 -10.82 16.84
C PHE A 679 29.69 -10.11 17.59
N VAL A 680 29.45 -9.71 18.85
CA VAL A 680 30.47 -9.02 19.68
C VAL A 680 31.58 -9.97 20.14
N ASP A 681 31.27 -11.23 20.40
CA ASP A 681 32.26 -12.24 20.73
C ASP A 681 33.28 -12.41 19.59
N GLU A 682 32.80 -12.52 18.34
CA GLU A 682 33.69 -12.60 17.18
C GLU A 682 34.46 -11.29 16.95
N TYR A 683 33.84 -10.13 17.20
CA TYR A 683 34.51 -8.84 17.11
C TYR A 683 35.67 -8.75 18.10
N LEU A 684 35.44 -9.14 19.36
CA LEU A 684 36.45 -9.19 20.43
C LEU A 684 37.55 -10.16 20.07
N LYS A 685 37.20 -11.39 19.68
CA LYS A 685 38.15 -12.41 19.24
C LYS A 685 39.09 -11.86 18.16
N SER A 686 38.53 -11.21 17.14
CA SER A 686 39.32 -10.62 16.06
C SER A 686 40.20 -9.45 16.52
N SER A 687 39.80 -8.64 17.51
CA SER A 687 40.72 -7.64 18.12
C SER A 687 41.92 -8.34 18.75
N ILE A 688 41.67 -9.35 19.59
CA ILE A 688 42.72 -10.02 20.35
C ILE A 688 43.67 -10.80 19.41
N GLU A 689 43.15 -11.53 18.41
CA GLU A 689 43.96 -12.26 17.43
C GLU A 689 44.92 -11.35 16.67
N ASN A 690 44.47 -10.12 16.36
CA ASN A 690 45.27 -9.11 15.68
C ASN A 690 46.14 -8.27 16.65
N LYS A 691 46.14 -8.60 17.95
CA LYS A 691 46.81 -7.83 19.02
C LYS A 691 46.40 -6.34 19.03
N ASP A 692 45.16 -6.06 18.64
CA ASP A 692 44.58 -4.73 18.67
C ASP A 692 43.98 -4.47 20.05
N SER A 693 44.64 -3.60 20.82
CA SER A 693 44.19 -3.17 22.14
C SER A 693 43.49 -1.80 22.11
N SER A 694 43.19 -1.24 20.94
CA SER A 694 42.62 0.12 20.81
C SER A 694 41.23 0.27 21.44
N ASP A 695 40.50 -0.83 21.59
CA ASP A 695 39.21 -0.88 22.28
C ASP A 695 39.33 -0.79 23.82
N TRP A 696 40.52 -1.04 24.38
CA TRP A 696 40.75 -1.04 25.83
C TRP A 696 41.28 0.30 26.32
N LEU A 697 40.52 0.94 27.22
CA LEU A 697 40.92 2.16 27.90
C LEU A 697 41.07 1.89 29.40
N THR A 698 42.31 1.72 29.83
CA THR A 698 42.70 1.43 31.22
C THR A 698 43.41 2.61 31.89
N GLY A 699 44.00 3.52 31.10
CA GLY A 699 44.92 4.54 31.60
C GLY A 699 46.29 4.00 32.02
N ASP A 700 46.51 2.68 31.93
CA ASP A 700 47.72 1.97 32.35
C ASP A 700 48.10 0.90 31.31
N THR A 701 49.28 1.08 30.70
CA THR A 701 49.81 0.20 29.67
C THR A 701 50.17 -1.20 30.20
N GLU A 702 50.52 -1.33 31.47
CA GLU A 702 50.82 -2.62 32.10
C GLU A 702 49.54 -3.42 32.34
N LEU A 703 48.49 -2.75 32.84
CA LEU A 703 47.16 -3.34 32.97
C LEU A 703 46.59 -3.77 31.60
N THR A 704 46.71 -2.95 30.56
CA THR A 704 46.28 -3.33 29.20
C THR A 704 47.00 -4.58 28.72
N LYS A 705 48.33 -4.65 28.92
CA LYS A 705 49.11 -5.82 28.53
C LYS A 705 48.67 -7.07 29.29
N LYS A 706 48.46 -6.96 30.60
CA LYS A 706 47.96 -8.06 31.44
C LYS A 706 46.59 -8.56 30.96
N ILE A 707 45.67 -7.64 30.66
CA ILE A 707 44.36 -7.98 30.11
C ILE A 707 44.52 -8.74 28.78
N MET A 708 45.34 -8.24 27.85
CA MET A 708 45.56 -8.90 26.56
C MET A 708 46.19 -10.30 26.71
N ASP A 709 47.13 -10.46 27.64
CA ASP A 709 47.76 -11.75 27.95
C ASP A 709 46.74 -12.77 28.51
N ASP A 710 45.82 -12.32 29.37
CA ASP A 710 44.74 -13.16 29.92
C ASP A 710 43.86 -13.79 28.81
N PHE A 711 43.54 -13.05 27.75
CA PHE A 711 42.77 -13.56 26.61
C PHE A 711 43.55 -14.54 25.73
N THR A 712 44.88 -14.52 25.77
CA THR A 712 45.71 -15.39 24.94
C THR A 712 45.51 -16.87 25.30
N SER A 713 45.17 -17.17 26.55
CA SER A 713 44.85 -18.52 27.02
C SER A 713 43.60 -19.14 26.34
N LEU A 714 42.64 -18.31 25.91
CA LEU A 714 41.39 -18.76 25.28
C LEU A 714 41.58 -19.29 23.86
N HIS A 715 42.63 -18.85 23.15
CA HIS A 715 42.90 -19.29 21.78
C HIS A 715 43.20 -20.80 21.67
N LYS A 716 43.67 -21.40 22.76
CA LYS A 716 43.98 -22.82 22.84
C LYS A 716 42.79 -23.67 23.27
N GLN A 717 41.68 -23.05 23.67
CA GLN A 717 40.47 -23.75 24.08
C GLN A 717 39.61 -24.07 22.85
N HIS A 718 39.14 -25.32 22.75
CA HIS A 718 38.12 -25.68 21.77
C HIS A 718 36.79 -25.08 22.19
N SER A 719 36.17 -24.29 21.30
CA SER A 719 34.82 -23.75 21.51
C SER A 719 33.89 -24.10 20.36
N THR A 720 32.60 -24.19 20.67
CA THR A 720 31.55 -24.32 19.66
C THR A 720 31.18 -22.95 19.10
N PRO A 721 30.65 -22.85 17.86
CA PRO A 721 30.23 -21.56 17.30
C PRO A 721 29.16 -20.81 18.11
N MET A 722 28.46 -21.49 19.02
CA MET A 722 27.37 -20.93 19.82
C MET A 722 27.85 -20.32 21.15
N GLU A 723 29.06 -20.69 21.61
CA GLU A 723 29.64 -20.18 22.87
C GLU A 723 30.22 -18.78 22.71
N THR A 724 30.28 -17.99 23.78
CA THR A 724 30.72 -16.58 23.76
C THR A 724 31.91 -16.32 24.69
N LEU A 725 32.94 -17.17 24.62
CA LEU A 725 34.05 -17.19 25.59
C LEU A 725 34.80 -15.85 25.71
N TYR A 726 34.99 -15.13 24.60
CA TYR A 726 35.70 -13.85 24.61
C TYR A 726 34.84 -12.76 25.23
N LEU A 727 33.55 -12.75 24.94
CA LEU A 727 32.61 -11.84 25.60
C LEU A 727 32.53 -12.11 27.11
N ASP A 728 32.46 -13.38 27.51
CA ASP A 728 32.41 -13.79 28.92
C ASP A 728 33.65 -13.34 29.70
N LYS A 729 34.84 -13.58 29.14
CA LYS A 729 36.09 -13.12 29.75
C LYS A 729 36.18 -11.59 29.81
N CYS A 730 35.70 -10.89 28.78
CA CYS A 730 35.64 -9.42 28.79
C CYS A 730 34.80 -8.89 29.94
N LEU A 731 33.59 -9.45 30.15
CA LEU A 731 32.72 -9.05 31.25
C LEU A 731 33.32 -9.39 32.63
N GLN A 732 34.01 -10.52 32.75
CA GLN A 732 34.76 -10.86 33.96
C GLN A 732 35.84 -9.81 34.26
N VAL A 733 36.65 -9.44 33.26
CA VAL A 733 37.72 -8.44 33.41
C VAL A 733 37.14 -7.09 33.84
N LEU A 734 36.05 -6.63 33.21
CA LEU A 734 35.41 -5.35 33.57
C LEU A 734 34.81 -5.35 34.98
N LYS A 735 34.47 -6.52 35.52
CA LYS A 735 34.00 -6.68 36.90
C LYS A 735 35.16 -6.68 37.91
N GLU A 736 36.29 -7.28 37.55
CA GLU A 736 37.51 -7.31 38.37
C GLU A 736 38.26 -5.97 38.36
N HIS A 737 38.15 -5.21 37.26
CA HIS A 737 38.78 -3.93 37.01
C HIS A 737 37.74 -2.86 36.62
N PRO A 738 36.97 -2.29 37.59
CA PRO A 738 35.94 -1.29 37.30
C PRO A 738 36.47 -0.01 36.65
N GLU A 739 37.75 0.31 36.85
CA GLU A 739 38.46 1.43 36.22
C GLU A 739 38.71 1.23 34.72
N ALA A 740 38.72 -0.02 34.25
CA ALA A 740 38.93 -0.34 32.86
C ALA A 740 37.64 -0.21 32.05
N LYS A 741 37.77 0.19 30.78
CA LYS A 741 36.67 0.26 29.82
C LYS A 741 37.03 -0.52 28.57
N CYS A 742 36.05 -1.23 28.00
CA CYS A 742 36.20 -1.94 26.74
C CYS A 742 35.14 -1.44 25.74
N HIS A 743 35.55 -0.55 24.84
CA HIS A 743 34.65 0.03 23.85
C HIS A 743 34.10 -1.01 22.87
N ALA A 744 34.78 -2.15 22.66
CA ALA A 744 34.27 -3.25 21.85
C ALA A 744 32.89 -3.77 22.33
N LEU A 745 32.58 -3.67 23.63
CA LEU A 745 31.27 -4.06 24.17
C LEU A 745 30.12 -3.19 23.59
N ALA A 746 30.44 -1.98 23.13
CA ALA A 746 29.53 -1.03 22.53
C ALA A 746 29.44 -1.16 20.98
N VAL A 747 30.17 -2.10 20.36
CA VAL A 747 30.12 -2.30 18.89
C VAL A 747 28.73 -2.71 18.40
N VAL A 748 27.94 -3.37 19.24
CA VAL A 748 26.58 -3.83 18.93
C VAL A 748 25.65 -3.58 20.12
N THR A 749 24.37 -3.40 19.84
CA THR A 749 23.31 -3.18 20.84
C THR A 749 22.24 -4.25 20.73
N GLY A 750 21.36 -4.38 21.73
CA GLY A 750 20.36 -5.44 21.81
C GLY A 750 20.93 -6.77 22.30
N LYS A 751 21.99 -6.71 23.12
CA LYS A 751 22.61 -7.90 23.74
C LYS A 751 21.73 -8.43 24.90
N PRO A 752 21.92 -9.69 25.33
CA PRO A 752 21.34 -10.19 26.58
C PRO A 752 21.77 -9.35 27.78
N ASP A 753 20.93 -9.24 28.80
CA ASP A 753 21.19 -8.40 29.98
C ASP A 753 22.47 -8.83 30.73
N ASP A 754 22.70 -10.14 30.84
CA ASP A 754 23.91 -10.74 31.42
C ASP A 754 25.15 -10.61 30.51
N LYS A 755 24.97 -10.17 29.26
CA LYS A 755 26.01 -9.97 28.25
C LYS A 755 26.20 -8.50 27.89
N GLY A 756 25.84 -7.61 28.80
CA GLY A 756 25.98 -6.17 28.64
C GLY A 756 24.86 -5.48 27.87
N GLY A 757 23.70 -6.12 27.75
CA GLY A 757 22.45 -5.51 27.34
C GLY A 757 21.93 -4.47 28.35
N SER A 758 20.94 -3.69 27.94
CA SER A 758 20.25 -2.73 28.82
C SER A 758 18.92 -3.31 29.30
N LEU A 759 18.63 -3.16 30.59
CA LEU A 759 17.33 -3.53 31.15
C LEU A 759 16.18 -2.81 30.43
N GLY A 760 15.01 -3.45 30.37
CA GLY A 760 13.81 -2.87 29.76
C GLY A 760 13.81 -2.85 28.23
N ARG A 761 14.86 -3.35 27.56
CA ARG A 761 14.97 -3.31 26.09
C ARG A 761 13.85 -4.05 25.36
N ALA A 762 13.35 -5.14 25.94
CA ALA A 762 12.30 -5.98 25.33
C ALA A 762 10.96 -5.25 25.20
N GLU A 763 10.59 -4.43 26.19
CA GLU A 763 9.32 -3.69 26.20
C GLU A 763 9.44 -2.24 25.71
N SER A 764 10.66 -1.74 25.47
CA SER A 764 10.90 -0.31 25.28
C SER A 764 10.12 0.32 24.10
N THR A 765 9.97 -0.39 22.98
CA THR A 765 9.17 0.09 21.84
C THR A 765 7.70 0.22 22.23
N GLY A 766 7.12 -0.80 22.87
CA GLY A 766 5.72 -0.77 23.31
C GLY A 766 5.47 0.26 24.41
N ARG A 767 6.42 0.42 25.35
CA ARG A 767 6.38 1.50 26.35
C ARG A 767 6.40 2.87 25.69
N GLY A 768 7.23 3.07 24.66
CA GLY A 768 7.24 4.30 23.87
C GLY A 768 5.93 4.59 23.16
N VAL A 769 5.30 3.57 22.57
CA VAL A 769 3.96 3.67 21.97
C VAL A 769 2.93 4.13 23.01
N PHE A 770 2.98 3.58 24.22
CA PHE A 770 2.08 3.98 25.30
C PHE A 770 2.32 5.42 25.78
N ILE A 771 3.57 5.84 25.94
CA ILE A 771 3.91 7.23 26.32
C ILE A 771 3.39 8.21 25.27
N ALA A 772 3.61 7.92 23.97
CA ALA A 772 3.09 8.75 22.89
C ALA A 772 1.55 8.74 22.82
N LEU A 773 0.91 7.61 23.13
CA LEU A 773 -0.55 7.52 23.28
C LEU A 773 -1.06 8.44 24.39
N LYS A 774 -0.41 8.43 25.57
CA LYS A 774 -0.77 9.31 26.69
C LYS A 774 -0.68 10.79 26.29
N LYS A 775 0.39 11.18 25.62
CA LYS A 775 0.54 12.54 25.06
C LYS A 775 -0.50 12.89 24.00
N ALA A 776 -0.86 11.93 23.14
CA ALA A 776 -1.95 12.11 22.17
C ALA A 776 -3.31 12.26 22.86
N ALA A 777 -3.56 11.50 23.93
CA ALA A 777 -4.77 11.60 24.74
C ALA A 777 -4.88 12.97 25.42
N GLU A 778 -3.80 13.46 26.05
CA GLU A 778 -3.72 14.80 26.63
C GLU A 778 -3.99 15.88 25.58
N HIS A 779 -3.33 15.79 24.43
CA HIS A 779 -3.49 16.73 23.32
C HIS A 779 -4.93 16.78 22.78
N LYS A 780 -5.64 15.64 22.80
CA LYS A 780 -7.03 15.52 22.34
C LYS A 780 -8.06 15.63 23.47
N ASN A 781 -7.63 15.96 24.69
CA ASN A 781 -8.47 16.07 25.88
C ASN A 781 -9.28 14.78 26.17
N ILE A 782 -8.68 13.61 25.95
CA ILE A 782 -9.26 12.30 26.23
C ILE A 782 -8.69 11.78 27.56
N LYS A 783 -9.55 11.49 28.54
CA LYS A 783 -9.12 10.83 29.78
C LYS A 783 -8.90 9.34 29.52
N LEU A 784 -7.75 8.78 29.92
CA LEU A 784 -7.47 7.34 29.77
C LEU A 784 -8.45 6.49 30.58
N LYS A 785 -8.70 6.86 31.84
CA LYS A 785 -9.66 6.15 32.69
C LYS A 785 -11.07 6.17 32.08
N GLY A 786 -11.58 4.98 31.79
CA GLY A 786 -12.89 4.78 31.17
C GLY A 786 -12.90 4.89 29.63
N SER A 787 -11.79 5.24 28.99
CA SER A 787 -11.68 5.22 27.52
C SER A 787 -11.66 3.78 27.00
N THR A 788 -11.80 3.63 25.68
CA THR A 788 -11.78 2.34 24.99
C THR A 788 -10.59 2.25 24.04
N ALA A 789 -9.97 1.08 23.99
CA ALA A 789 -8.81 0.83 23.13
C ALA A 789 -8.90 -0.50 22.38
N ALA A 790 -8.39 -0.52 21.15
CA ALA A 790 -8.19 -1.72 20.36
C ALA A 790 -6.72 -1.83 19.92
N ILE A 791 -6.16 -3.04 19.97
CA ILE A 791 -4.73 -3.28 19.74
C ILE A 791 -4.54 -4.31 18.63
N GLN A 792 -3.99 -3.86 17.51
CA GLN A 792 -3.63 -4.72 16.40
C GLN A 792 -2.20 -5.23 16.56
N GLY A 793 -2.04 -6.54 16.67
CA GLY A 793 -0.74 -7.18 16.92
C GLY A 793 -0.43 -7.27 18.40
N PHE A 794 -0.26 -8.49 18.90
CA PHE A 794 -0.04 -8.75 20.32
C PHE A 794 1.34 -9.39 20.63
N GLY A 795 2.36 -8.93 19.92
CA GLY A 795 3.77 -9.24 20.21
C GLY A 795 4.41 -8.19 21.14
N ASN A 796 5.74 -8.14 21.15
CA ASN A 796 6.55 -7.26 22.02
C ASN A 796 6.18 -5.76 21.98
N VAL A 797 5.62 -5.28 20.85
CA VAL A 797 5.20 -3.88 20.70
C VAL A 797 3.77 -3.65 21.19
N GLY A 798 2.87 -4.61 21.00
CA GLY A 798 1.44 -4.44 21.33
C GLY A 798 1.06 -4.86 22.75
N GLN A 799 1.80 -5.80 23.37
CA GLN A 799 1.55 -6.21 24.75
C GLN A 799 1.74 -5.08 25.78
N PRO A 800 2.83 -4.28 25.75
CA PRO A 800 3.03 -3.23 26.75
C PRO A 800 1.93 -2.15 26.73
N PRO A 801 1.53 -1.57 25.57
CA PRO A 801 0.38 -0.66 25.51
C PRO A 801 -0.91 -1.27 26.08
N ALA A 802 -1.18 -2.56 25.84
CA ALA A 802 -2.36 -3.23 26.40
C ALA A 802 -2.34 -3.24 27.92
N LYS A 803 -1.20 -3.63 28.49
CA LYS A 803 -0.97 -3.68 29.93
C LYS A 803 -1.12 -2.30 30.57
N PHE A 804 -0.39 -1.30 30.05
CA PHE A 804 -0.37 0.03 30.66
C PHE A 804 -1.70 0.78 30.49
N LEU A 805 -2.41 0.59 29.38
CA LEU A 805 -3.78 1.10 29.22
C LEU A 805 -4.73 0.51 30.27
N HIS A 806 -4.63 -0.80 30.51
CA HIS A 806 -5.43 -1.46 31.53
C HIS A 806 -5.12 -0.93 32.95
N GLU A 807 -3.84 -0.74 33.27
CA GLU A 807 -3.39 -0.18 34.55
C GLU A 807 -3.88 1.27 34.79
N GLU A 808 -3.95 2.09 33.74
CA GLU A 808 -4.54 3.44 33.78
C GLU A 808 -6.09 3.46 33.79
N GLY A 809 -6.72 2.27 33.77
CA GLY A 809 -8.17 2.12 33.82
C GLY A 809 -8.89 2.34 32.49
N ALA A 810 -8.19 2.24 31.35
CA ALA A 810 -8.82 2.14 30.04
C ALA A 810 -9.34 0.72 29.78
N LYS A 811 -10.43 0.62 29.02
CA LYS A 811 -11.01 -0.65 28.59
C LYS A 811 -10.39 -1.07 27.27
N VAL A 812 -9.46 -2.01 27.31
CA VAL A 812 -8.98 -2.68 26.09
C VAL A 812 -10.08 -3.64 25.64
N VAL A 813 -10.80 -3.28 24.59
CA VAL A 813 -11.99 -4.01 24.12
C VAL A 813 -11.70 -5.01 23.01
N ALA A 814 -10.55 -4.90 22.34
CA ALA A 814 -10.17 -5.79 21.25
C ALA A 814 -8.67 -5.96 21.12
N ILE A 815 -8.24 -7.19 20.81
CA ILE A 815 -6.84 -7.51 20.51
C ILE A 815 -6.81 -8.48 19.32
N THR A 816 -5.92 -8.26 18.36
CA THR A 816 -5.67 -9.19 17.24
C THR A 816 -4.21 -9.63 17.16
N ASP A 817 -3.97 -10.82 16.62
CA ASP A 817 -2.66 -11.34 16.25
C ASP A 817 -2.72 -12.14 14.93
N ALA A 818 -1.66 -12.88 14.59
CA ALA A 818 -1.63 -13.68 13.36
C ALA A 818 -2.62 -14.86 13.34
N SER A 819 -3.16 -15.27 14.50
CA SER A 819 -4.10 -16.38 14.65
C SER A 819 -5.58 -15.96 14.59
N GLY A 820 -5.87 -14.67 14.82
CA GLY A 820 -7.21 -14.09 14.84
C GLY A 820 -7.31 -12.97 15.88
N GLY A 821 -8.54 -12.60 16.26
CA GLY A 821 -8.77 -11.60 17.28
C GLY A 821 -9.80 -12.00 18.33
N ILE A 822 -9.70 -11.35 19.48
CA ILE A 822 -10.66 -11.42 20.58
C ILE A 822 -11.25 -10.04 20.84
N TYR A 823 -12.53 -10.00 21.20
CA TYR A 823 -13.27 -8.78 21.47
C TYR A 823 -14.18 -8.95 22.68
N ASN A 824 -14.24 -7.93 23.54
CA ASN A 824 -15.22 -7.82 24.61
C ASN A 824 -15.58 -6.34 24.81
N PRO A 825 -16.84 -5.91 24.53
CA PRO A 825 -17.22 -4.51 24.64
C PRO A 825 -17.16 -3.99 26.10
N SER A 826 -17.20 -4.89 27.08
CA SER A 826 -17.08 -4.54 28.50
C SER A 826 -15.61 -4.38 28.94
N GLY A 827 -14.66 -4.75 28.09
CA GLY A 827 -13.22 -4.82 28.39
C GLY A 827 -12.74 -6.27 28.52
N LEU A 828 -11.54 -6.55 28.01
CA LEU A 828 -10.83 -7.81 28.18
C LEU A 828 -10.03 -7.81 29.48
N ASP A 829 -9.91 -8.96 30.13
CA ASP A 829 -8.97 -9.16 31.23
C ASP A 829 -7.56 -9.32 30.65
N ILE A 830 -6.80 -8.23 30.68
CA ILE A 830 -5.47 -8.19 30.04
C ILE A 830 -4.45 -9.07 30.73
N ASN A 831 -4.57 -9.29 32.05
CA ASN A 831 -3.68 -10.21 32.75
C ASN A 831 -3.92 -11.65 32.30
N ALA A 832 -5.19 -12.06 32.20
CA ALA A 832 -5.55 -13.38 31.69
C ALA A 832 -5.16 -13.58 30.22
N VAL A 833 -5.30 -12.54 29.38
CA VAL A 833 -4.85 -12.59 27.97
C VAL A 833 -3.34 -12.77 27.88
N LEU A 834 -2.57 -12.02 28.66
CA LEU A 834 -1.10 -12.14 28.70
C LEU A 834 -0.67 -13.51 29.20
N GLU A 835 -1.29 -14.03 30.27
CA GLU A 835 -1.01 -15.37 30.80
C GLU A 835 -1.29 -16.43 29.73
N HIS A 836 -2.44 -16.36 29.06
CA HIS A 836 -2.78 -17.29 27.98
C HIS A 836 -1.73 -17.28 26.87
N VAL A 837 -1.42 -16.11 26.31
CA VAL A 837 -0.46 -16.00 25.20
C VAL A 837 0.92 -16.50 25.59
N ASN A 838 1.38 -16.19 26.81
CA ASN A 838 2.72 -16.54 27.27
C ASN A 838 2.86 -17.99 27.75
N THR A 839 1.77 -18.70 28.05
CA THR A 839 1.82 -20.05 28.63
C THR A 839 1.04 -21.08 27.81
N THR A 840 -0.29 -20.99 27.78
CA THR A 840 -1.19 -22.03 27.24
C THR A 840 -1.45 -21.88 25.74
N GLY A 841 -1.33 -20.67 25.20
CA GLY A 841 -1.64 -20.30 23.82
C GLY A 841 -0.48 -20.41 22.85
N ALA A 842 0.69 -20.88 23.30
CA ALA A 842 1.91 -21.02 22.48
C ALA A 842 2.28 -19.74 21.70
N GLY A 843 2.09 -18.57 22.31
CA GLY A 843 2.35 -17.27 21.70
C GLY A 843 1.20 -16.67 20.87
N PHE A 844 0.01 -17.30 20.88
CA PHE A 844 -1.16 -16.85 20.12
C PHE A 844 -2.42 -16.66 20.97
N LEU A 845 -3.33 -15.81 20.52
CA LEU A 845 -4.63 -15.51 21.13
C LEU A 845 -5.66 -16.63 20.93
N LYS A 846 -5.49 -17.45 19.89
CA LYS A 846 -6.44 -18.53 19.56
C LYS A 846 -6.69 -19.42 20.77
N GLY A 847 -7.97 -19.68 21.04
CA GLY A 847 -8.42 -20.52 22.15
C GLY A 847 -8.60 -19.80 23.49
N PHE A 848 -8.44 -18.47 23.55
CA PHE A 848 -8.77 -17.69 24.75
C PHE A 848 -10.30 -17.59 24.94
N GLU A 849 -10.82 -18.04 26.08
CA GLU A 849 -12.27 -18.10 26.35
C GLU A 849 -12.89 -16.80 26.92
N GLY A 850 -12.07 -15.79 27.26
CA GLY A 850 -12.52 -14.55 27.92
C GLY A 850 -13.08 -13.46 27.00
N GLY A 851 -13.40 -13.77 25.75
CA GLY A 851 -13.95 -12.83 24.77
C GLY A 851 -14.58 -13.52 23.55
N ARG A 852 -15.30 -12.76 22.72
CA ARG A 852 -15.81 -13.28 21.44
C ARG A 852 -14.75 -13.16 20.35
N GLU A 853 -14.68 -14.14 19.47
CA GLU A 853 -13.79 -14.05 18.30
C GLU A 853 -14.18 -12.89 17.39
N ILE A 854 -13.18 -12.20 16.84
CA ILE A 854 -13.32 -11.18 15.81
C ILE A 854 -12.28 -11.43 14.71
N ALA A 855 -12.66 -11.20 13.45
CA ALA A 855 -11.71 -11.24 12.34
C ALA A 855 -10.68 -10.10 12.48
N ASN A 856 -9.46 -10.31 11.98
CA ASN A 856 -8.40 -9.31 12.05
C ASN A 856 -8.79 -7.96 11.42
N ASP A 857 -9.53 -7.97 10.31
CA ASP A 857 -10.03 -6.74 9.68
C ASP A 857 -11.14 -6.06 10.48
N GLY A 858 -11.84 -6.82 11.35
CA GLY A 858 -12.92 -6.30 12.17
C GLY A 858 -12.46 -5.24 13.16
N ILE A 859 -11.21 -5.30 13.61
CA ILE A 859 -10.64 -4.36 14.59
C ILE A 859 -10.65 -2.92 14.08
N PHE A 860 -10.43 -2.70 12.78
CA PHE A 860 -10.35 -1.36 12.19
C PHE A 860 -11.69 -0.63 12.22
N THR A 861 -12.81 -1.36 12.25
CA THR A 861 -14.16 -0.79 12.21
C THR A 861 -14.77 -0.50 13.58
N LEU A 862 -14.04 -0.82 14.65
CA LEU A 862 -14.49 -0.61 16.02
C LEU A 862 -14.54 0.89 16.34
N ASP A 863 -15.61 1.28 17.03
CA ASP A 863 -15.75 2.61 17.61
C ASP A 863 -15.01 2.62 18.95
N VAL A 864 -13.78 3.14 18.94
CA VAL A 864 -12.87 3.17 20.09
C VAL A 864 -12.18 4.52 20.19
N ASP A 865 -11.74 4.90 21.39
CA ASP A 865 -10.96 6.13 21.56
C ASP A 865 -9.55 5.97 20.96
N PHE A 866 -8.91 4.81 21.18
CA PHE A 866 -7.56 4.52 20.72
C PHE A 866 -7.48 3.26 19.86
N LEU A 867 -6.81 3.35 18.70
CA LEU A 867 -6.42 2.21 17.88
C LEU A 867 -4.89 2.14 17.80
N VAL A 868 -4.30 1.11 18.41
CA VAL A 868 -2.85 0.86 18.38
C VAL A 868 -2.53 -0.10 17.25
N LEU A 869 -1.68 0.32 16.31
CA LEU A 869 -1.27 -0.49 15.16
C LEU A 869 0.14 -1.03 15.35
N ALA A 870 0.28 -2.25 15.84
CA ALA A 870 1.54 -2.87 16.25
C ALA A 870 1.83 -4.21 15.54
N ALA A 871 1.25 -4.44 14.35
CA ALA A 871 1.41 -5.69 13.58
C ALA A 871 2.13 -5.51 12.23
N LEU A 872 1.42 -5.02 11.22
CA LEU A 872 1.84 -5.06 9.82
C LEU A 872 1.95 -3.65 9.21
N GLU A 873 2.83 -3.51 8.24
CA GLU A 873 2.83 -2.38 7.30
C GLU A 873 1.53 -2.34 6.49
N ASN A 874 1.11 -1.14 6.09
CA ASN A 874 -0.06 -0.90 5.25
C ASN A 874 -1.37 -1.53 5.77
N ALA A 875 -1.48 -1.75 7.09
CA ALA A 875 -2.68 -2.24 7.76
C ALA A 875 -3.90 -1.33 7.52
N ILE A 876 -3.70 -0.02 7.38
CA ILE A 876 -4.72 0.95 7.02
C ILE A 876 -4.45 1.53 5.62
N ASP A 877 -5.35 1.20 4.69
CA ASP A 877 -5.32 1.62 3.28
C ASP A 877 -6.72 2.08 2.79
N ARG A 878 -7.33 1.40 1.83
CA ARG A 878 -8.74 1.52 1.45
C ARG A 878 -9.68 1.18 2.60
N ASN A 879 -9.27 0.38 3.58
CA ASN A 879 -10.07 0.15 4.79
C ASN A 879 -10.13 1.36 5.75
N ALA A 880 -9.34 2.42 5.53
CA ALA A 880 -9.37 3.69 6.29
C ALA A 880 -10.78 4.31 6.40
N TYR A 881 -11.62 4.03 5.42
CA TYR A 881 -13.02 4.41 5.39
C TYR A 881 -13.90 3.76 6.45
N GLY A 882 -13.55 2.56 6.90
CA GLY A 882 -14.22 1.90 8.04
C GLY A 882 -13.71 2.37 9.39
N VAL A 883 -12.58 3.09 9.46
CA VAL A 883 -11.96 3.49 10.71
C VAL A 883 -12.78 4.55 11.42
N LYS A 884 -13.12 4.26 12.68
CA LYS A 884 -13.88 5.12 13.61
C LYS A 884 -13.07 5.58 14.83
N ALA A 885 -11.82 5.12 14.96
CA ALA A 885 -10.98 5.49 16.08
C ALA A 885 -10.75 7.01 16.15
N LYS A 886 -10.77 7.59 17.35
CA LYS A 886 -10.46 9.02 17.55
C LYS A 886 -8.97 9.30 17.42
N VAL A 887 -8.15 8.39 17.95
CA VAL A 887 -6.69 8.46 17.91
C VAL A 887 -6.13 7.14 17.37
N ILE A 888 -5.25 7.23 16.37
CA ILE A 888 -4.43 6.13 15.88
C ILE A 888 -3.01 6.31 16.40
N VAL A 889 -2.43 5.27 16.97
CA VAL A 889 -1.05 5.26 17.45
C VAL A 889 -0.28 4.16 16.73
N GLU A 890 0.71 4.54 15.95
CA GLU A 890 1.46 3.62 15.10
C GLU A 890 2.62 2.99 15.89
N GLY A 891 2.52 1.71 16.26
CA GLY A 891 3.61 0.96 16.86
C GLY A 891 4.51 0.28 15.83
N ALA A 892 3.91 -0.26 14.77
CA ALA A 892 4.61 -0.81 13.62
C ALA A 892 5.19 0.31 12.75
N ASN A 893 6.13 -0.03 11.86
CA ASN A 893 6.57 0.92 10.82
C ASN A 893 5.53 0.93 9.70
N GLY A 894 5.23 2.11 9.15
CA GLY A 894 4.32 2.33 8.03
C GLY A 894 2.96 1.60 8.08
N PRO A 895 2.26 1.49 9.23
CA PRO A 895 1.00 0.73 9.28
C PRO A 895 -0.14 1.46 8.56
N VAL A 896 -0.02 2.77 8.30
CA VAL A 896 -0.99 3.56 7.55
C VAL A 896 -0.34 4.03 6.24
N THR A 897 -0.96 3.67 5.12
CA THR A 897 -0.51 4.15 3.79
C THR A 897 -0.72 5.66 3.64
N PRO A 898 -0.03 6.36 2.73
CA PRO A 898 -0.28 7.79 2.47
C PRO A 898 -1.74 8.10 2.09
N GLU A 899 -2.41 7.18 1.40
CA GLU A 899 -3.83 7.30 1.08
C GLU A 899 -4.71 7.09 2.33
N GLY A 900 -4.40 6.07 3.14
CA GLY A 900 -5.09 5.83 4.41
C GLY A 900 -4.97 7.01 5.37
N ASP A 901 -3.78 7.63 5.46
CA ASP A 901 -3.48 8.80 6.29
C ASP A 901 -4.38 9.98 5.90
N ARG A 902 -4.43 10.33 4.62
CA ARG A 902 -5.33 11.38 4.10
C ARG A 902 -6.80 11.11 4.44
N ILE A 903 -7.25 9.85 4.36
CA ILE A 903 -8.64 9.48 4.61
C ILE A 903 -8.99 9.60 6.10
N VAL A 904 -8.19 9.01 6.99
CA VAL A 904 -8.51 9.03 8.44
C VAL A 904 -8.33 10.43 9.01
N THR A 905 -7.29 11.15 8.60
CA THR A 905 -7.05 12.53 9.05
C THR A 905 -8.14 13.48 8.53
N GLY A 906 -8.60 13.30 7.29
CA GLY A 906 -9.73 14.04 6.73
C GLY A 906 -11.07 13.84 7.47
N LYS A 907 -11.21 12.76 8.25
CA LYS A 907 -12.36 12.51 9.15
C LYS A 907 -12.19 13.12 10.54
N GLY A 908 -11.04 13.72 10.83
CA GLY A 908 -10.70 14.26 12.14
C GLY A 908 -10.02 13.27 13.10
N THR A 909 -9.69 12.05 12.65
CA THR A 909 -8.87 11.11 13.44
C THR A 909 -7.46 11.68 13.59
N PHE A 910 -6.93 11.67 14.82
CA PHE A 910 -5.56 12.09 15.08
C PHE A 910 -4.60 10.92 14.93
N ILE A 911 -3.52 11.08 14.17
CA ILE A 911 -2.47 10.07 14.02
C ILE A 911 -1.22 10.50 14.79
N ALA A 912 -0.76 9.63 15.68
CA ALA A 912 0.61 9.68 16.20
C ALA A 912 1.50 8.79 15.30
N PRO A 913 2.39 9.37 14.48
CA PRO A 913 3.08 8.65 13.41
C PRO A 913 4.22 7.79 13.93
N ASP A 914 4.45 6.65 13.26
CA ASP A 914 5.44 5.62 13.58
C ASP A 914 6.83 6.16 13.91
N ILE A 915 7.33 7.08 13.07
CA ILE A 915 8.66 7.68 13.19
C ILE A 915 8.86 8.44 14.51
N SER A 916 7.79 8.82 15.22
CA SER A 916 7.87 9.46 16.54
C SER A 916 7.36 8.60 17.70
N THR A 917 6.49 7.65 17.45
CA THR A 917 5.85 6.82 18.49
C THR A 917 6.66 5.58 18.87
N ASN A 918 7.30 4.92 17.90
CA ASN A 918 8.01 3.66 18.13
C ASN A 918 9.52 3.86 18.39
N LEU A 919 9.88 5.02 18.92
CA LEU A 919 11.27 5.45 19.19
C LEU A 919 11.93 4.75 20.38
N GLY A 920 11.16 4.15 21.29
CA GLY A 920 11.73 3.57 22.50
C GLY A 920 12.74 2.46 22.26
N GLY A 921 12.59 1.71 21.16
CA GLY A 921 13.58 0.72 20.74
C GLY A 921 14.94 1.32 20.40
N VAL A 922 14.98 2.44 19.66
CA VAL A 922 16.25 3.08 19.26
C VAL A 922 16.87 3.84 20.43
N TYR A 923 16.05 4.50 21.26
CA TYR A 923 16.54 5.27 22.40
C TYR A 923 17.16 4.38 23.48
N VAL A 924 16.51 3.26 23.87
CA VAL A 924 17.10 2.34 24.84
C VAL A 924 18.35 1.63 24.28
N SER A 925 18.42 1.39 22.97
CA SER A 925 19.67 0.95 22.35
C SER A 925 20.79 2.00 22.41
N TYR A 926 20.47 3.30 22.37
CA TYR A 926 21.43 4.36 22.63
C TYR A 926 21.89 4.35 24.10
N LEU A 927 20.98 4.19 25.06
CA LEU A 927 21.36 4.08 26.48
C LEU A 927 22.24 2.85 26.73
N GLU A 928 22.00 1.72 26.05
CA GLU A 928 22.85 0.53 26.12
C GLU A 928 24.28 0.83 25.61
N TRP A 929 24.42 1.60 24.54
CA TRP A 929 25.72 2.00 24.02
C TRP A 929 26.47 2.90 25.01
N VAL A 930 25.80 3.90 25.59
CA VAL A 930 26.39 4.79 26.61
C VAL A 930 26.85 4.00 27.84
N GLN A 931 26.00 3.10 28.36
CA GLN A 931 26.32 2.22 29.48
C GLN A 931 27.58 1.39 29.20
N ASN A 932 27.68 0.79 28.00
CA ASN A 932 28.82 -0.03 27.63
C ASN A 932 30.12 0.78 27.41
N LEU A 933 30.04 2.00 26.87
CA LEU A 933 31.21 2.90 26.78
C LEU A 933 31.73 3.35 28.15
N LYS A 934 30.83 3.59 29.11
CA LYS A 934 31.19 4.05 30.45
C LYS A 934 31.55 2.92 31.42
N ASN A 935 31.30 1.66 31.05
CA ASN A 935 31.30 0.51 31.96
C ASN A 935 30.35 0.71 33.16
N GLU A 936 29.15 1.23 32.89
CA GLU A 936 28.10 1.47 33.89
C GLU A 936 26.88 0.57 33.63
N ARG A 937 26.14 0.26 34.68
CA ARG A 937 24.83 -0.41 34.59
C ARG A 937 23.79 0.43 35.29
N TRP A 938 22.68 0.71 34.61
CA TRP A 938 21.59 1.51 35.15
C TRP A 938 20.38 0.64 35.49
N ASP A 939 19.65 1.04 36.53
CA ASP A 939 18.40 0.40 36.88
C ASP A 939 17.28 0.72 35.88
N LEU A 940 16.22 -0.08 35.93
CA LEU A 940 15.07 0.04 35.04
C LEU A 940 14.34 1.38 35.20
N ASP A 941 14.29 1.93 36.42
CA ASP A 941 13.59 3.19 36.72
C ASP A 941 14.28 4.38 36.07
N LYS A 942 15.61 4.45 36.13
CA LYS A 942 16.40 5.46 35.41
C LYS A 942 16.20 5.35 33.91
N ILE A 943 16.26 4.14 33.34
CA ILE A 943 16.05 3.91 31.91
C ILE A 943 14.65 4.37 31.47
N ASN A 944 13.62 4.00 32.23
CA ASN A 944 12.24 4.37 31.92
C ASN A 944 11.98 5.88 32.03
N ARG A 945 12.53 6.56 33.05
CA ARG A 945 12.43 8.02 33.19
C ARG A 945 13.06 8.76 32.01
N LEU A 946 14.28 8.36 31.62
CA LEU A 946 14.96 8.97 30.46
C LEU A 946 14.17 8.74 29.16
N LEU A 947 13.61 7.53 28.98
CA LEU A 947 12.77 7.21 27.83
C LEU A 947 11.50 8.07 27.78
N GLU A 948 10.79 8.23 28.91
CA GLU A 948 9.57 9.03 29.00
C GLU A 948 9.85 10.51 28.74
N ASP A 949 10.88 11.08 29.36
CA ASP A 949 11.27 12.48 29.16
C ASP A 949 11.60 12.79 27.69
N ASN A 950 12.29 11.86 27.01
CA ASN A 950 12.67 12.02 25.62
C ASN A 950 11.45 11.96 24.68
N ILE A 951 10.60 10.94 24.81
CA ILE A 951 9.42 10.79 23.94
C ILE A 951 8.44 11.94 24.15
N CYS A 952 8.23 12.38 25.39
CA CYS A 952 7.36 13.52 25.69
C CYS A 952 7.84 14.79 24.99
N MET A 953 9.13 15.09 25.08
CA MET A 953 9.74 16.25 24.45
C MET A 953 9.58 16.22 22.92
N ILE A 954 9.91 15.09 22.29
CA ILE A 954 9.79 14.90 20.84
C ILE A 954 8.34 15.07 20.39
N PHE A 955 7.39 14.50 21.12
CA PHE A 955 5.97 14.61 20.79
C PHE A 955 5.50 16.06 20.84
N ASP A 956 5.86 16.80 21.90
CA ASP A 956 5.48 18.19 22.07
C ASP A 956 6.07 19.09 20.98
N ASP A 957 7.32 18.86 20.56
CA ASP A 957 7.95 19.56 19.44
C ASP A 957 7.22 19.31 18.11
N ILE A 958 6.86 18.05 17.81
CA ILE A 958 6.13 17.71 16.57
C ILE A 958 4.75 18.36 16.55
N VAL A 959 4.03 18.32 17.68
CA VAL A 959 2.73 18.99 17.83
C VAL A 959 2.87 20.49 17.61
N LYS A 960 3.91 21.12 18.16
CA LYS A 960 4.18 22.55 17.98
C LYS A 960 4.38 22.89 16.50
N ILE A 961 5.25 22.17 15.80
CA ILE A 961 5.48 22.36 14.35
C ILE A 961 4.19 22.16 13.56
N SER A 962 3.45 21.09 13.85
CA SER A 962 2.18 20.76 13.20
C SER A 962 1.17 21.91 13.33
N LYS A 963 1.03 22.47 14.53
CA LYS A 963 0.15 23.62 14.80
C LYS A 963 0.61 24.91 14.12
N GLU A 964 1.88 25.28 14.30
CA GLU A 964 2.44 26.53 13.76
C GLU A 964 2.38 26.57 12.23
N ARG A 965 2.63 25.43 11.58
CA ARG A 965 2.67 25.32 10.11
C ARG A 965 1.38 24.82 9.49
N LYS A 966 0.40 24.42 10.28
CA LYS A 966 -0.88 23.82 9.83
C LYS A 966 -0.65 22.63 8.89
N ILE A 967 0.22 21.71 9.32
CA ILE A 967 0.56 20.49 8.59
C ILE A 967 0.35 19.26 9.47
N GLU A 968 0.22 18.10 8.84
CA GLU A 968 0.05 16.83 9.56
C GLU A 968 1.25 16.46 10.43
N MET A 969 0.98 15.73 11.53
CA MET A 969 1.98 15.24 12.48
C MET A 969 3.13 14.50 11.78
N ARG A 970 2.83 13.66 10.78
CA ARG A 970 3.86 12.91 10.03
C ARG A 970 4.79 13.85 9.26
N THR A 971 4.25 14.85 8.55
CA THR A 971 5.05 15.82 7.82
C THR A 971 5.88 16.68 8.79
N ALA A 972 5.30 17.08 9.92
CA ALA A 972 6.01 17.80 10.98
C ALA A 972 7.19 16.98 11.55
N ALA A 973 6.97 15.69 11.81
CA ALA A 973 8.00 14.76 12.25
C ALA A 973 9.14 14.64 11.22
N SER A 974 8.80 14.49 9.93
CA SER A 974 9.80 14.40 8.86
C SER A 974 10.58 15.70 8.64
N ILE A 975 9.96 16.88 8.81
CA ILE A 975 10.66 18.17 8.79
C ILE A 975 11.71 18.23 9.88
N MET A 976 11.34 17.83 11.10
CA MET A 976 12.26 17.81 12.23
C MET A 976 13.42 16.84 11.99
N ALA A 977 13.12 15.62 11.54
CA ALA A 977 14.10 14.58 11.27
C ALA A 977 15.11 15.00 10.19
N ILE A 978 14.64 15.37 9.00
CA ILE A 978 15.50 15.71 7.86
C ILE A 978 16.23 17.03 8.09
N GLY A 979 15.57 18.03 8.67
CA GLY A 979 16.18 19.32 8.95
C GLY A 979 17.36 19.22 9.90
N ARG A 980 17.26 18.41 10.96
CA ARG A 980 18.38 18.22 11.91
C ARG A 980 19.58 17.54 11.24
N VAL A 981 19.35 16.55 10.37
CA VAL A 981 20.44 15.93 9.58
C VAL A 981 21.03 16.95 8.60
N ALA A 982 20.20 17.76 7.95
CA ALA A 982 20.65 18.79 7.01
C ALA A 982 21.52 19.86 7.69
N VAL A 983 21.20 20.28 8.92
CA VAL A 983 22.02 21.22 9.69
C VAL A 983 23.38 20.61 10.03
N ALA A 984 23.40 19.37 10.53
CA ALA A 984 24.64 18.67 10.84
C ALA A 984 25.51 18.51 9.58
N GLU A 985 24.93 18.01 8.49
CA GLU A 985 25.63 17.82 7.21
C GLU A 985 26.16 19.14 6.65
N LEU A 986 25.35 20.20 6.61
CA LEU A 986 25.77 21.49 6.08
C LEU A 986 26.89 22.11 6.92
N SER A 987 26.81 22.00 8.25
CA SER A 987 27.87 22.48 9.14
C SER A 987 29.19 21.72 8.94
N ARG A 988 29.13 20.41 8.67
CA ARG A 988 30.28 19.57 8.34
C ARG A 988 30.89 19.99 7.01
N GLU A 989 30.08 20.18 5.97
CA GLU A 989 30.57 20.65 4.66
C GLU A 989 31.24 22.01 4.75
N ILE A 990 30.69 22.94 5.54
CA ILE A 990 31.29 24.26 5.79
C ILE A 990 32.67 24.09 6.46
N ALA A 991 32.78 23.22 7.46
CA ALA A 991 34.05 22.94 8.12
C ALA A 991 35.08 22.31 7.16
N ASP A 992 34.66 21.32 6.37
CA ASP A 992 35.53 20.65 5.41
C ASP A 992 36.06 21.60 4.33
N MET A 993 35.23 22.52 3.83
CA MET A 993 35.64 23.55 2.85
C MET A 993 36.74 24.48 3.39
N VAL A 994 36.79 24.69 4.71
CA VAL A 994 37.72 25.63 5.35
C VAL A 994 38.98 24.93 5.88
N ILE A 995 38.82 23.72 6.42
CA ILE A 995 39.86 22.99 7.17
C ILE A 995 40.63 22.00 6.28
N ALA A 996 40.00 21.40 5.28
CA ALA A 996 40.63 20.41 4.41
C ALA A 996 40.99 21.02 3.03
N PRO A 997 42.25 21.39 2.75
CA PRO A 997 42.65 21.70 1.39
C PRO A 997 42.74 20.37 0.62
N ASN A 998 41.91 20.26 -0.41
CA ASN A 998 41.95 19.33 -1.55
C ASN A 998 43.14 18.33 -1.54
N PRO A 999 42.92 17.00 -1.40
CA PRO A 999 43.99 16.00 -1.27
C PRO A 999 44.92 15.85 -2.49
N HIS A 1000 44.68 16.60 -3.58
CA HIS A 1000 45.54 16.67 -4.76
C HIS A 1000 46.56 17.82 -4.74
N LEU A 1001 46.65 18.61 -3.68
CA LEU A 1001 47.70 19.63 -3.52
C LEU A 1001 48.76 19.14 -2.53
N SER A 1002 50.00 19.10 -3.00
CA SER A 1002 51.20 18.69 -2.27
C SER A 1002 51.41 19.48 -0.96
N LYS A 1003 52.26 18.91 -0.08
CA LYS A 1003 52.63 19.35 1.27
C LYS A 1003 53.17 20.79 1.46
N GLU A 1004 52.97 21.70 0.51
CA GLU A 1004 53.42 23.11 0.59
C GLU A 1004 52.28 24.11 0.85
N GLY A 1005 51.05 23.66 1.11
CA GLY A 1005 49.85 24.51 1.16
C GLY A 1005 49.32 24.93 2.54
N LYS A 1006 50.12 25.01 3.61
CA LYS A 1006 49.65 25.59 4.88
C LYS A 1006 49.64 27.12 4.76
N GLY A 1007 48.44 27.71 4.63
CA GLY A 1007 48.23 29.17 4.62
C GLY A 1007 47.84 29.80 3.29
N LYS A 1008 47.37 29.03 2.29
CA LYS A 1008 46.80 29.61 1.07
C LYS A 1008 45.38 30.11 1.34
N ALA A 1009 45.13 31.39 1.02
CA ALA A 1009 43.78 31.97 1.05
C ALA A 1009 42.82 31.15 0.19
N LEU A 1010 41.56 31.02 0.65
CA LEU A 1010 40.50 30.34 -0.10
C LEU A 1010 40.29 31.01 -1.46
N SER A 1011 39.95 30.23 -2.49
CA SER A 1011 39.64 30.80 -3.81
C SER A 1011 38.37 31.66 -3.76
N GLU A 1012 38.26 32.70 -4.59
CA GLU A 1012 37.07 33.57 -4.64
C GLU A 1012 35.77 32.76 -4.83
N ASN A 1013 35.79 31.74 -5.69
CA ASN A 1013 34.65 30.84 -5.89
C ASN A 1013 34.29 30.04 -4.62
N THR A 1014 35.29 29.60 -3.85
CA THR A 1014 35.06 28.92 -2.56
C THR A 1014 34.46 29.88 -1.53
N ILE A 1015 34.91 31.13 -1.49
CA ILE A 1015 34.41 32.19 -0.61
C ILE A 1015 32.93 32.49 -0.92
N GLU A 1016 32.55 32.57 -2.19
CA GLU A 1016 31.16 32.80 -2.60
C GLU A 1016 30.24 31.64 -2.19
N VAL A 1017 30.65 30.40 -2.45
CA VAL A 1017 29.91 29.19 -2.04
C VAL A 1017 29.76 29.12 -0.51
N LEU A 1018 30.84 29.38 0.22
CA LEU A 1018 30.87 29.41 1.69
C LEU A 1018 29.88 30.44 2.23
N ARG A 1019 29.89 31.67 1.69
CA ARG A 1019 28.96 32.73 2.08
C ARG A 1019 27.50 32.32 1.84
N SER A 1020 27.21 31.72 0.69
CA SER A 1020 25.87 31.24 0.35
C SER A 1020 25.38 30.15 1.31
N CYS A 1021 26.25 29.18 1.64
CA CYS A 1021 25.93 28.10 2.59
C CYS A 1021 25.68 28.64 4.01
N LEU A 1022 26.54 29.53 4.51
CA LEU A 1022 26.40 30.14 5.83
C LEU A 1022 25.14 31.01 5.94
N THR A 1023 24.86 31.80 4.91
CA THR A 1023 23.65 32.62 4.84
C THR A 1023 22.39 31.75 4.86
N TYR A 1024 22.38 30.68 4.06
CA TYR A 1024 21.26 29.73 4.05
C TYR A 1024 21.08 29.01 5.39
N LEU A 1025 22.18 28.60 6.03
CA LEU A 1025 22.16 27.98 7.36
C LEU A 1025 21.51 28.89 8.39
N ARG A 1026 21.98 30.15 8.49
CA ARG A 1026 21.50 31.16 9.44
C ARG A 1026 20.06 31.59 9.15
N ASP A 1027 19.79 31.99 7.91
CA ASP A 1027 18.58 32.76 7.60
C ASP A 1027 17.37 31.89 7.25
N ASP A 1028 17.59 30.62 6.88
CA ASP A 1028 16.51 29.73 6.43
C ASP A 1028 16.53 28.39 7.18
N LEU A 1029 17.62 27.62 7.14
CA LEU A 1029 17.61 26.22 7.61
C LEU A 1029 17.43 26.10 9.14
N MET A 1030 18.18 26.87 9.94
CA MET A 1030 18.04 26.87 11.41
C MET A 1030 16.66 27.36 11.84
N LYS A 1031 16.14 28.43 11.23
CA LYS A 1031 14.81 28.98 11.54
C LYS A 1031 13.67 28.04 11.15
N ARG A 1032 13.87 27.21 10.11
CA ARG A 1032 12.89 26.21 9.66
C ARG A 1032 13.00 24.87 10.39
N THR A 1033 14.00 24.65 11.23
CA THR A 1033 14.27 23.35 11.83
C THR A 1033 14.37 23.45 13.35
N PRO A 1034 13.50 22.76 14.10
CA PRO A 1034 13.68 22.62 15.54
C PRO A 1034 14.90 21.76 15.85
N LEU A 1035 15.93 22.36 16.42
CA LEU A 1035 17.20 21.71 16.75
C LEU A 1035 17.15 21.10 18.14
N ASP A 1036 17.65 19.87 18.26
CA ASP A 1036 17.96 19.25 19.55
C ASP A 1036 19.38 19.64 20.02
N TYR A 1037 19.64 19.43 21.31
CA TYR A 1037 20.94 19.79 21.91
C TYR A 1037 22.11 19.04 21.27
N TRP A 1038 21.96 17.77 20.83
CA TRP A 1038 23.04 17.05 20.15
C TRP A 1038 23.35 17.63 18.75
N THR A 1039 22.34 18.09 18.02
CA THR A 1039 22.55 18.81 16.75
C THR A 1039 23.27 20.14 16.98
N LEU A 1040 22.94 20.83 18.09
CA LEU A 1040 23.62 22.07 18.48
C LEU A 1040 25.07 21.84 18.89
N VAL A 1041 25.40 20.75 19.61
CA VAL A 1041 26.80 20.37 19.92
C VAL A 1041 27.61 20.28 18.62
N ILE A 1042 27.09 19.57 17.62
CA ILE A 1042 27.79 19.36 16.34
C ILE A 1042 27.97 20.67 15.58
N LEU A 1043 26.90 21.47 15.52
CA LEU A 1043 26.95 22.79 14.89
C LEU A 1043 28.00 23.69 15.55
N LEU A 1044 28.01 23.77 16.88
CA LEU A 1044 28.96 24.58 17.65
C LEU A 1044 30.40 24.09 17.45
N SER A 1045 30.65 22.78 17.54
CA SER A 1045 31.98 22.20 17.30
C SER A 1045 32.51 22.51 15.89
N ASN A 1046 31.67 22.38 14.87
CA ASN A 1046 32.06 22.69 13.49
C ASN A 1046 32.31 24.19 13.29
N MET A 1047 31.44 25.06 13.82
CA MET A 1047 31.61 26.52 13.71
C MET A 1047 32.83 27.03 14.50
N GLU A 1048 33.11 26.49 15.68
CA GLU A 1048 34.32 26.84 16.45
C GLU A 1048 35.60 26.43 15.70
N SER A 1049 35.59 25.23 15.10
CA SER A 1049 36.70 24.76 14.26
C SER A 1049 36.95 25.68 13.05
N VAL A 1050 35.87 26.18 12.44
CA VAL A 1050 35.94 27.16 11.34
C VAL A 1050 36.46 28.51 11.82
N LEU A 1051 36.02 29.01 12.98
CA LEU A 1051 36.49 30.28 13.56
C LEU A 1051 37.99 30.26 13.89
N HIS A 1052 38.52 29.10 14.28
CA HIS A 1052 39.95 28.92 14.55
C HIS A 1052 40.81 28.74 13.28
N ALA A 1053 40.20 28.52 12.11
CA ALA A 1053 40.94 28.42 10.86
C ALA A 1053 41.39 29.82 10.37
N HIS A 1054 42.70 30.07 10.32
CA HIS A 1054 43.29 31.36 9.91
C HIS A 1054 43.21 31.67 8.40
N ASN A 1055 42.29 31.02 7.68
CA ASN A 1055 42.27 30.93 6.22
C ASN A 1055 41.18 31.83 5.61
N ILE A 1056 40.31 32.42 6.44
CA ILE A 1056 39.20 33.28 6.05
C ILE A 1056 39.58 34.74 6.35
N SER A 1057 39.80 35.53 5.30
CA SER A 1057 40.12 36.98 5.42
C SER A 1057 38.91 37.89 5.20
N ASP A 1058 37.74 37.33 4.85
CA ASP A 1058 36.51 38.08 4.59
C ASP A 1058 35.74 38.34 5.89
N GLU A 1059 35.71 39.61 6.34
CA GLU A 1059 35.05 40.02 7.59
C GLU A 1059 33.56 39.71 7.60
N SER A 1060 32.87 39.79 6.45
CA SER A 1060 31.44 39.52 6.36
C SER A 1060 31.10 38.04 6.61
N ILE A 1061 31.99 37.13 6.20
CA ILE A 1061 31.82 35.70 6.46
C ILE A 1061 32.05 35.40 7.93
N ILE A 1062 33.06 36.02 8.55
CA ILE A 1062 33.35 35.87 9.98
C ILE A 1062 32.17 36.35 10.83
N GLU A 1063 31.51 37.45 10.43
CA GLU A 1063 30.32 37.96 11.09
C GLU A 1063 29.16 36.95 11.04
N ILE A 1064 28.86 36.38 9.86
CA ILE A 1064 27.79 35.37 9.72
C ILE A 1064 28.08 34.14 10.60
N ILE A 1065 29.34 33.68 10.67
CA ILE A 1065 29.71 32.53 11.52
C ILE A 1065 29.48 32.86 13.00
N LYS A 1066 29.87 34.07 13.45
CA LYS A 1066 29.65 34.53 14.83
C LYS A 1066 28.16 34.63 15.18
N ASP A 1067 27.33 35.08 14.23
CA ASP A 1067 25.87 35.11 14.40
C ASP A 1067 25.31 33.71 14.62
N VAL A 1068 25.64 32.77 13.71
CA VAL A 1068 25.22 31.36 13.80
C VAL A 1068 25.66 30.74 15.12
N TYR A 1069 26.91 30.97 15.51
CA TYR A 1069 27.47 30.47 16.76
C TYR A 1069 26.74 31.04 17.99
N THR A 1070 26.44 32.34 17.99
CA THR A 1070 25.73 33.02 19.08
C THR A 1070 24.29 32.54 19.20
N GLU A 1071 23.57 32.40 18.09
CA GLU A 1071 22.21 31.87 18.06
C GLU A 1071 22.16 30.42 18.55
N ALA A 1072 23.08 29.57 18.08
CA ALA A 1072 23.19 28.17 18.53
C ALA A 1072 23.49 28.07 20.03
N THR A 1073 24.39 28.91 20.55
CA THR A 1073 24.72 28.98 21.99
C THR A 1073 23.49 29.38 22.81
N LEU A 1074 22.75 30.41 22.37
CA LEU A 1074 21.53 30.87 23.04
C LEU A 1074 20.46 29.77 23.09
N LEU A 1075 20.23 29.08 21.97
CA LEU A 1075 19.30 27.94 21.91
C LEU A 1075 19.72 26.82 22.86
N PHE A 1076 21.02 26.50 22.95
CA PHE A 1076 21.52 25.49 23.88
C PHE A 1076 21.29 25.90 25.34
N SER A 1077 21.58 27.16 25.71
CA SER A 1077 21.34 27.67 27.07
C SER A 1077 19.87 27.58 27.48
N LEU A 1078 18.92 27.68 26.54
CA LEU A 1078 17.49 27.50 26.84
C LEU A 1078 17.17 26.05 27.25
N PHE A 1079 17.81 25.05 26.65
CA PHE A 1079 17.67 23.65 27.08
C PHE A 1079 18.20 23.45 28.50
N VAL A 1080 19.38 23.98 28.81
CA VAL A 1080 20.00 23.89 30.16
C VAL A 1080 19.11 24.54 31.21
N LYS A 1081 18.52 25.71 30.91
CA LYS A 1081 17.57 26.38 31.82
C LYS A 1081 16.28 25.60 32.00
N ALA A 1082 15.78 24.96 30.95
CA ALA A 1082 14.51 24.24 30.99
C ALA A 1082 14.60 22.89 31.72
N LYS A 1083 15.75 22.19 31.63
CA LYS A 1083 15.95 20.85 32.21
C LYS A 1083 17.37 20.68 32.79
N PRO A 1084 17.73 21.40 33.86
CA PRO A 1084 19.10 21.39 34.40
C PRO A 1084 19.56 20.01 34.90
N ASP A 1085 18.62 19.15 35.33
CA ASP A 1085 18.90 17.84 35.91
C ASP A 1085 18.79 16.69 34.90
N ASN A 1086 18.68 16.96 33.59
CA ASN A 1086 18.59 15.91 32.58
C ASN A 1086 19.96 15.29 32.29
N ASP A 1087 20.16 14.02 32.65
CA ASP A 1087 21.43 13.29 32.50
C ASP A 1087 21.98 13.30 31.05
N ASP A 1088 21.12 13.20 30.02
CA ASP A 1088 21.55 13.24 28.62
C ASP A 1088 22.01 14.64 28.20
N LEU A 1089 21.32 15.68 28.66
CA LEU A 1089 21.75 17.05 28.45
C LEU A 1089 23.09 17.35 29.14
N LEU A 1090 23.32 16.82 30.35
CA LEU A 1090 24.62 16.94 31.03
C LEU A 1090 25.75 16.27 30.23
N MET A 1091 25.47 15.14 29.58
CA MET A 1091 26.42 14.51 28.65
C MET A 1091 26.69 15.40 27.42
N ALA A 1092 25.65 16.03 26.86
CA ALA A 1092 25.80 16.98 25.76
C ALA A 1092 26.62 18.22 26.17
N VAL A 1093 26.42 18.75 27.39
CA VAL A 1093 27.22 19.85 27.95
C VAL A 1093 28.69 19.47 28.04
N ALA A 1094 29.01 18.24 28.49
CA ALA A 1094 30.39 17.77 28.55
C ALA A 1094 31.05 17.65 27.15
N ALA A 1095 30.26 17.38 26.11
CA ALA A 1095 30.71 17.25 24.73
C ALA A 1095 30.85 18.58 23.98
N LEU A 1096 30.35 19.70 24.55
CA LEU A 1096 30.53 21.02 23.94
C LEU A 1096 32.01 21.42 23.83
N PRO A 1097 32.37 22.22 22.82
CA PRO A 1097 33.70 22.81 22.77
C PRO A 1097 33.87 23.87 23.88
N GLU A 1098 35.12 24.12 24.28
CA GLU A 1098 35.43 24.88 25.51
C GLU A 1098 34.93 26.34 25.46
N GLU A 1099 34.94 26.99 24.30
CA GLU A 1099 34.43 28.36 24.22
C GLU A 1099 32.91 28.42 24.32
N ALA A 1100 32.19 27.44 23.75
CA ALA A 1100 30.74 27.30 23.95
C ALA A 1100 30.41 27.05 25.42
N LYS A 1101 31.13 26.12 26.08
CA LYS A 1101 30.94 25.82 27.51
C LYS A 1101 31.09 27.04 28.40
N LYS A 1102 32.04 27.93 28.10
CA LYS A 1102 32.27 29.16 28.89
C LYS A 1102 31.15 30.20 28.71
N ARG A 1103 30.46 30.21 27.57
CA ARG A 1103 29.39 31.18 27.27
C ARG A 1103 28.02 30.75 27.81
N ILE A 1104 27.79 29.45 27.93
CA ILE A 1104 26.55 28.81 28.42
C ILE A 1104 26.55 28.81 29.94
#